data_AF-L9WWI3-F1
#
_entry.id   AF-L9WWI3-F1
#
_cell.length_a   1.000
_cell.length_b   1.000
_cell.length_c   1.000
_cell.angle_alpha   90.00
_cell.angle_beta   90.00
_cell.angle_gamma   90.00
#
_symmetry.space_group_name_H-M   'P 1'
#
loop_
_entity.id
_entity.type
_entity.pdbx_description
1 polymer ?
#
loop_
_entity_poly.entity_id
_entity_poly.type
_entity_poly.pdbx_seq_one_letter_code
_entity_poly.pdbx_strand_id
1 'polypeptide(L)'
;MDAGLEVDGARPVRVLVVGTEPWAETVTTTLEDRDGFRTVTGDGPHRAPERPDTVDCVLTNDRTAVREIDGRHPVVYVADDVLEADVEGVLADGATDVIDSRTSERSALLERRLRLVAPDSPDQVPTDQGEAWHRSLLECSSDLLLVFDPSGRLTYTGPGIERVTGLEPSEFGSARLFEGIHPEDRAAVDDSLDTVRTDPPGETRTVTYRYRGEDGWRVHEAVLTNRLEDPVVGGVVASIRDVTRSRPLERELSESFERVSDAFYALDTDWRFTYVNGRAEELLGRPRSELLGADVRELFPHGFRSELFDRFADAMEHQERVLWERYSESLDIWMEIHAYPSETGLSVYFRDITDRIEREQELAERTERLRMVVENAPVIHYVIDAEGTVTLSEGRGLENIGFEATDAVGDSFFELFEEYPAIRADARAALEGESVHGQRQILDRVFDSWYRPIVEDGDVTRVIGVAIDVTERVQYREALSTLHEATSHLLTVDSKDDACEYIVAVADDVLDLDSIVFRFDEQRNELEPAAYSSDLERAIGTPPRFGPGEGITWETFATGTPSVFEDVRESERVYDESTNVRSGLYIPLGEHGVFAAVSTATDQYDEDTVELVKLFATTAKAALDRIGRTRRLHENERELKQQNRYLERVNESKQIRQDIEEHLLRADSREAIERGICTTLAETEHCSFAWIGEPDPSGSRIRPRSHAGLDRGYLEAVTATAVDDSAAEPAGRAVRTRRPVAVDNVADSVGDGTWRTDALSRSFQSVISVPLVYDGHLYGVLSAYGDDPNALDDPFGSVLADLGDSIAYTIDAIKRKNALLEERVTEVELELEAESPLCRFADRLDRRVAFEGATLQDDGSALAFVSLEPPIDGADIDASVDGIDDPVVLTDSDQQTLVQLRVTGPFLGRIVADHGATLRELVSDDSGHRAVVDLPAGLELRTVLSGITRRGLSVSMVARRDRPSGDGASLGGPARKALLDQLTARQQEVVRTAYHSGFFEWPRQTTGEAVADSLSISPPAFHKHVRSAERKLFATLFEGVTIDG
;
A
#
# COMPACT_ATOMS: atom_id res chain seq x y z
N MET A 1 -32.21 -21.12 -46.63
CA MET A 1 -31.08 -21.99 -46.24
C MET A 1 -29.88 -21.78 -47.15
N ASP A 2 -28.98 -20.85 -46.88
CA ASP A 2 -29.15 -19.50 -46.29
C ASP A 2 -27.93 -18.64 -46.61
N ALA A 3 -28.19 -17.41 -47.07
CA ALA A 3 -27.26 -16.30 -47.23
C ALA A 3 -28.14 -15.04 -47.36
N GLY A 4 -27.76 -13.87 -46.87
CA GLY A 4 -26.51 -13.48 -46.23
C GLY A 4 -26.38 -11.97 -46.48
N LEU A 5 -26.75 -11.16 -45.50
CA LEU A 5 -27.04 -9.74 -45.72
C LEU A 5 -25.76 -8.90 -45.89
N GLU A 6 -25.48 -8.52 -47.13
CA GLU A 6 -24.63 -7.37 -47.44
C GLU A 6 -25.40 -6.07 -47.09
N VAL A 7 -24.73 -5.13 -46.43
CA VAL A 7 -25.18 -3.74 -46.28
C VAL A 7 -24.05 -2.85 -46.77
N ASP A 8 -24.19 -2.38 -48.00
CA ASP A 8 -23.25 -1.49 -48.69
C ASP A 8 -23.43 -0.02 -48.24
N GLY A 9 -22.41 0.82 -48.43
CA GLY A 9 -22.53 2.29 -48.31
C GLY A 9 -21.54 3.00 -47.39
N ALA A 10 -20.62 2.30 -46.72
CA ALA A 10 -19.55 2.98 -45.97
C ALA A 10 -18.54 3.63 -46.94
N ARG A 11 -18.40 4.97 -46.87
CA ARG A 11 -17.43 5.71 -47.70
C ARG A 11 -16.00 5.26 -47.32
N PRO A 12 -15.16 4.82 -48.28
CA PRO A 12 -13.83 4.29 -47.94
C PRO A 12 -12.93 5.40 -47.40
N VAL A 13 -12.27 5.13 -46.28
CA VAL A 13 -11.37 6.07 -45.58
C VAL A 13 -10.05 6.16 -46.35
N ARG A 14 -9.67 7.38 -46.74
CA ARG A 14 -8.49 7.64 -47.57
C ARG A 14 -7.31 8.00 -46.68
N VAL A 15 -6.28 7.15 -46.70
CA VAL A 15 -5.12 7.21 -45.81
C VAL A 15 -3.89 7.60 -46.62
N LEU A 16 -3.24 8.70 -46.26
CA LEU A 16 -1.94 9.09 -46.83
C LEU A 16 -0.82 8.50 -45.97
N VAL A 17 0.03 7.65 -46.55
CA VAL A 17 1.21 7.06 -45.87
C VAL A 17 2.46 7.79 -46.31
N VAL A 18 3.24 8.30 -45.34
CA VAL A 18 4.45 9.10 -45.56
C VAL A 18 5.64 8.48 -44.83
N GLY A 19 6.61 7.97 -45.59
CA GLY A 19 7.84 7.33 -45.11
C GLY A 19 8.51 6.54 -46.23
N THR A 20 9.83 6.36 -46.17
CA THR A 20 10.63 5.68 -47.22
C THR A 20 11.28 4.38 -46.72
N GLU A 21 10.66 3.73 -45.74
CA GLU A 21 11.20 2.56 -45.03
C GLU A 21 10.28 1.32 -45.15
N PRO A 22 10.78 0.09 -44.89
CA PRO A 22 10.04 -1.16 -45.18
C PRO A 22 8.69 -1.32 -44.47
N TRP A 23 8.47 -0.61 -43.36
CA TRP A 23 7.18 -0.60 -42.66
C TRP A 23 6.09 0.06 -43.52
N ALA A 24 6.42 1.06 -44.33
CA ALA A 24 5.46 1.82 -45.13
C ALA A 24 4.89 0.98 -46.28
N GLU A 25 5.72 0.16 -46.94
CA GLU A 25 5.25 -0.84 -47.92
C GLU A 25 4.35 -1.89 -47.24
N THR A 26 4.80 -2.42 -46.09
CA THR A 26 4.09 -3.43 -45.30
C THR A 26 2.69 -2.96 -44.88
N VAL A 27 2.57 -1.73 -44.36
CA VAL A 27 1.29 -1.15 -43.97
C VAL A 27 0.41 -0.82 -45.18
N THR A 28 1.00 -0.32 -46.28
CA THR A 28 0.27 -0.04 -47.52
C THR A 28 -0.39 -1.30 -48.07
N THR A 29 0.37 -2.40 -48.20
CA THR A 29 -0.18 -3.70 -48.60
C THR A 29 -1.28 -4.18 -47.64
N THR A 30 -1.07 -4.01 -46.32
CA THR A 30 -2.01 -4.44 -45.28
C THR A 30 -3.35 -3.69 -45.32
N LEU A 31 -3.37 -2.46 -45.84
CA LEU A 31 -4.58 -1.64 -46.01
C LEU A 31 -5.23 -1.79 -47.40
N GLU A 32 -4.48 -2.15 -48.43
CA GLU A 32 -5.01 -2.39 -49.78
C GLU A 32 -5.80 -3.70 -49.89
N ASP A 33 -5.44 -4.73 -49.10
CA ASP A 33 -6.17 -6.00 -48.96
C ASP A 33 -7.51 -5.86 -48.19
N ARG A 34 -8.05 -4.65 -48.00
CA ARG A 34 -9.23 -4.37 -47.14
C ARG A 34 -10.26 -3.45 -47.77
N ASP A 35 -11.48 -3.97 -47.93
CA ASP A 35 -12.65 -3.17 -48.28
C ASP A 35 -12.89 -2.03 -47.27
N GLY A 36 -13.10 -0.82 -47.79
CA GLY A 36 -13.36 0.37 -46.99
C GLY A 36 -12.14 1.25 -46.67
N PHE A 37 -10.96 0.95 -47.20
CA PHE A 37 -9.79 1.86 -47.16
C PHE A 37 -9.26 2.18 -48.56
N ARG A 38 -8.51 3.28 -48.69
CA ARG A 38 -7.69 3.61 -49.86
C ARG A 38 -6.40 4.30 -49.45
N THR A 39 -5.28 3.69 -49.75
CA THR A 39 -3.92 4.19 -49.56
C THR A 39 -3.53 5.23 -50.61
N VAL A 40 -2.63 6.13 -50.22
CA VAL A 40 -1.82 6.97 -51.12
C VAL A 40 -0.43 7.06 -50.52
N THR A 41 0.63 6.79 -51.28
CA THR A 41 2.03 6.87 -50.84
C THR A 41 2.72 8.11 -51.43
N GLY A 42 3.66 8.71 -50.70
CA GLY A 42 4.37 9.92 -51.14
C GLY A 42 5.83 10.02 -50.67
N ASP A 43 6.73 10.28 -51.62
CA ASP A 43 8.17 10.50 -51.38
C ASP A 43 8.44 11.88 -50.71
N GLY A 44 8.28 11.93 -49.39
CA GLY A 44 8.63 13.08 -48.55
C GLY A 44 7.54 14.17 -48.42
N PRO A 45 7.59 15.00 -47.36
CA PRO A 45 6.47 15.86 -46.95
C PRO A 45 6.13 16.96 -47.98
N HIS A 46 7.13 17.47 -48.70
CA HIS A 46 6.94 18.43 -49.79
C HIS A 46 6.35 17.82 -51.08
N ARG A 47 5.96 16.53 -51.07
CA ARG A 47 5.30 15.83 -52.18
C ARG A 47 3.98 15.16 -51.80
N ALA A 48 3.26 15.75 -50.84
CA ALA A 48 1.81 15.54 -50.74
C ALA A 48 1.14 15.72 -52.13
N PRO A 49 0.16 14.87 -52.52
CA PRO A 49 -0.51 14.97 -53.81
C PRO A 49 -1.26 16.31 -53.95
N GLU A 50 -1.44 16.79 -55.18
CA GLU A 50 -1.90 18.16 -55.53
C GLU A 50 -3.34 18.55 -55.05
N ARG A 51 -3.98 17.78 -54.15
CA ARG A 51 -5.34 18.01 -53.63
C ARG A 51 -5.49 17.55 -52.16
N PRO A 52 -5.31 18.44 -51.17
CA PRO A 52 -5.52 18.13 -49.75
C PRO A 52 -6.91 17.55 -49.44
N ASP A 53 -7.97 18.05 -50.11
CA ASP A 53 -9.38 17.64 -49.93
C ASP A 53 -9.68 16.16 -50.28
N THR A 54 -8.65 15.36 -50.54
CA THR A 54 -8.76 13.96 -50.98
C THR A 54 -8.30 12.91 -49.96
N VAL A 55 -7.80 13.33 -48.79
CA VAL A 55 -7.31 12.48 -47.70
C VAL A 55 -8.21 12.65 -46.48
N ASP A 56 -8.52 11.57 -45.77
CA ASP A 56 -9.34 11.58 -44.55
C ASP A 56 -8.49 11.44 -43.27
N CYS A 57 -7.30 10.82 -43.35
CA CYS A 57 -6.27 10.78 -42.30
C CYS A 57 -4.85 10.53 -42.86
N VAL A 58 -3.81 10.87 -42.10
CA VAL A 58 -2.39 10.70 -42.47
C VAL A 58 -1.68 9.75 -41.51
N LEU A 59 -0.71 8.97 -41.99
CA LEU A 59 0.11 8.02 -41.23
C LEU A 59 1.61 8.22 -41.54
N THR A 60 2.47 8.37 -40.52
CA THR A 60 3.91 8.59 -40.71
C THR A 60 4.76 8.13 -39.52
N ASN A 61 6.03 7.75 -39.74
CA ASN A 61 7.06 7.64 -38.69
C ASN A 61 8.05 8.83 -38.70
N ASP A 62 7.93 9.78 -39.63
CA ASP A 62 8.79 10.95 -39.70
C ASP A 62 8.21 12.09 -38.86
N ARG A 63 8.86 12.37 -37.73
CA ARG A 63 8.48 13.44 -36.80
C ARG A 63 8.66 14.85 -37.38
N THR A 64 9.45 15.02 -38.44
CA THR A 64 9.52 16.29 -39.18
C THR A 64 8.28 16.47 -40.06
N ALA A 65 7.78 15.40 -40.68
CA ALA A 65 6.55 15.43 -41.47
C ALA A 65 5.32 15.78 -40.62
N VAL A 66 5.24 15.31 -39.36
CA VAL A 66 4.17 15.69 -38.42
C VAL A 66 4.05 17.22 -38.27
N ARG A 67 5.19 17.93 -38.15
CA ARG A 67 5.24 19.39 -38.00
C ARG A 67 4.92 20.17 -39.28
N GLU A 68 5.00 19.56 -40.46
CA GLU A 68 4.70 20.21 -41.74
C GLU A 68 3.23 20.05 -42.19
N ILE A 69 2.46 19.17 -41.55
CA ILE A 69 1.05 18.92 -41.90
C ILE A 69 0.16 19.98 -41.21
N ASP A 70 -0.49 20.85 -42.01
CA ASP A 70 -1.52 21.77 -41.51
C ASP A 70 -2.68 20.97 -40.87
N GLY A 71 -2.99 21.28 -39.60
CA GLY A 71 -3.75 20.44 -38.66
C GLY A 71 -5.26 20.28 -38.93
N ARG A 72 -5.65 20.24 -40.21
CA ARG A 72 -7.01 20.01 -40.70
C ARG A 72 -7.37 18.54 -40.88
N HIS A 73 -6.37 17.66 -40.89
CA HIS A 73 -6.53 16.22 -41.07
C HIS A 73 -5.85 15.50 -39.90
N PRO A 74 -6.47 14.46 -39.32
CA PRO A 74 -5.88 13.72 -38.21
C PRO A 74 -4.61 12.97 -38.66
N VAL A 75 -3.56 13.07 -37.86
CA VAL A 75 -2.24 12.46 -38.10
C VAL A 75 -2.03 11.35 -37.09
N VAL A 76 -1.72 10.14 -37.56
CA VAL A 76 -1.33 9.00 -36.73
C VAL A 76 0.19 8.81 -36.87
N TYR A 77 0.90 8.83 -35.74
CA TYR A 77 2.34 8.59 -35.72
C TYR A 77 2.64 7.10 -35.45
N VAL A 78 3.61 6.54 -36.18
CA VAL A 78 4.12 5.18 -35.96
C VAL A 78 5.49 5.28 -35.29
N ALA A 79 5.62 4.71 -34.09
CA ALA A 79 6.89 4.62 -33.35
C ALA A 79 7.42 3.18 -33.33
N ASP A 80 8.74 3.01 -33.41
CA ASP A 80 9.37 1.68 -33.45
C ASP A 80 9.15 0.88 -32.15
N ASP A 81 9.24 1.55 -31.00
CA ASP A 81 8.63 1.11 -29.73
C ASP A 81 8.02 2.32 -29.01
N VAL A 82 6.75 2.23 -28.61
CA VAL A 82 6.02 3.33 -27.94
C VAL A 82 6.51 3.57 -26.51
N LEU A 83 7.26 2.65 -25.89
CA LEU A 83 7.82 2.80 -24.55
C LEU A 83 9.13 3.61 -24.51
N GLU A 84 9.86 3.68 -25.63
CA GLU A 84 11.10 4.47 -25.76
C GLU A 84 10.90 5.78 -26.53
N ALA A 85 9.78 5.94 -27.22
CA ALA A 85 9.45 7.16 -27.96
C ALA A 85 8.98 8.31 -27.05
N ASP A 86 9.36 9.54 -27.40
CA ASP A 86 8.85 10.77 -26.80
C ASP A 86 7.41 11.06 -27.27
N VAL A 87 6.44 10.33 -26.70
CA VAL A 87 5.02 10.41 -27.06
C VAL A 87 4.42 11.78 -26.77
N GLU A 88 4.73 12.40 -25.63
CA GLU A 88 4.24 13.75 -25.30
C GLU A 88 4.75 14.80 -26.30
N GLY A 89 6.04 14.76 -26.65
CA GLY A 89 6.60 15.65 -27.65
C GLY A 89 6.09 15.40 -29.07
N VAL A 90 5.78 14.15 -29.45
CA VAL A 90 5.16 13.82 -30.75
C VAL A 90 3.72 14.33 -30.85
N LEU A 91 2.94 14.23 -29.77
CA LEU A 91 1.60 14.81 -29.70
C LEU A 91 1.67 16.35 -29.71
N ALA A 92 2.61 16.96 -28.98
CA ALA A 92 2.84 18.40 -28.98
C ALA A 92 3.32 18.94 -30.36
N ASP A 93 3.96 18.09 -31.16
CA ASP A 93 4.39 18.40 -32.53
C ASP A 93 3.27 18.34 -33.57
N GLY A 94 2.08 17.83 -33.21
CA GLY A 94 0.87 17.83 -34.06
C GLY A 94 0.18 16.48 -34.27
N ALA A 95 0.69 15.38 -33.70
CA ALA A 95 0.06 14.08 -33.85
C ALA A 95 -1.29 13.98 -33.11
N THR A 96 -2.23 13.23 -33.68
CA THR A 96 -3.60 13.01 -33.16
C THR A 96 -3.76 11.65 -32.48
N ASP A 97 -2.98 10.64 -32.88
CA ASP A 97 -2.85 9.35 -32.19
C ASP A 97 -1.41 8.80 -32.41
N VAL A 98 -0.93 7.93 -31.52
CA VAL A 98 0.42 7.34 -31.59
C VAL A 98 0.31 5.83 -31.44
N ILE A 99 0.89 5.08 -32.37
CA ILE A 99 0.83 3.62 -32.44
C ILE A 99 2.21 2.99 -32.59
N ASP A 100 2.32 1.75 -32.11
CA ASP A 100 3.54 0.94 -32.16
C ASP A 100 3.72 0.27 -33.53
N SER A 101 4.97 0.11 -33.97
CA SER A 101 5.34 -0.59 -35.21
C SER A 101 4.67 -1.97 -35.32
N ARG A 102 4.67 -2.75 -34.23
CA ARG A 102 4.07 -4.10 -34.10
C ARG A 102 2.54 -4.06 -34.04
N THR A 103 1.94 -2.86 -33.90
CA THR A 103 0.50 -2.62 -34.05
C THR A 103 0.17 -2.28 -35.50
N SER A 104 1.06 -1.59 -36.24
CA SER A 104 0.88 -1.30 -37.67
C SER A 104 0.80 -2.58 -38.52
N GLU A 105 1.56 -3.62 -38.13
CA GLU A 105 1.53 -4.97 -38.74
C GLU A 105 0.19 -5.73 -38.51
N ARG A 106 -0.66 -5.28 -37.58
CA ARG A 106 -1.85 -6.01 -37.12
C ARG A 106 -3.12 -5.39 -37.66
N SER A 107 -3.43 -5.70 -38.93
CA SER A 107 -4.48 -5.09 -39.77
C SER A 107 -5.77 -4.69 -39.05
N ALA A 108 -6.35 -5.58 -38.25
CA ALA A 108 -7.64 -5.34 -37.56
C ALA A 108 -7.58 -4.31 -36.41
N LEU A 109 -6.39 -4.07 -35.83
CA LEU A 109 -6.17 -3.01 -34.83
C LEU A 109 -5.96 -1.66 -35.53
N LEU A 110 -5.19 -1.66 -36.63
CA LEU A 110 -4.96 -0.48 -37.46
C LEU A 110 -6.28 0.05 -38.08
N GLU A 111 -7.10 -0.82 -38.67
CA GLU A 111 -8.44 -0.49 -39.19
C GLU A 111 -9.32 0.17 -38.11
N ARG A 112 -9.35 -0.40 -36.90
CA ARG A 112 -10.16 0.13 -35.79
C ARG A 112 -9.67 1.50 -35.33
N ARG A 113 -8.35 1.72 -35.31
CA ARG A 113 -7.75 3.02 -34.95
C ARG A 113 -8.07 4.09 -35.98
N LEU A 114 -7.83 3.82 -37.27
CA LEU A 114 -8.05 4.78 -38.35
C LEU A 114 -9.52 5.25 -38.47
N ARG A 115 -10.50 4.39 -38.17
CA ARG A 115 -11.92 4.79 -38.14
C ARG A 115 -12.33 5.61 -36.90
N LEU A 116 -11.57 5.57 -35.81
CA LEU A 116 -11.92 6.30 -34.57
C LEU A 116 -11.61 7.81 -34.62
N VAL A 117 -10.83 8.26 -35.61
CA VAL A 117 -10.35 9.66 -35.70
C VAL A 117 -11.08 10.50 -36.76
N ALA A 118 -12.14 9.96 -37.40
CA ALA A 118 -12.92 10.63 -38.43
C ALA A 118 -14.31 11.11 -37.90
N PRO A 119 -14.73 12.37 -38.11
CA PRO A 119 -15.92 12.96 -37.44
C PRO A 119 -17.23 13.05 -38.29
N ASP A 120 -18.38 13.10 -37.59
CA ASP A 120 -19.75 13.35 -38.09
C ASP A 120 -20.49 14.45 -37.25
N SER A 121 -21.73 14.88 -37.59
CA SER A 121 -22.35 16.18 -37.15
C SER A 121 -23.83 16.18 -36.62
N PRO A 122 -24.40 17.29 -36.04
CA PRO A 122 -25.61 17.29 -35.13
C PRO A 122 -26.92 18.08 -35.55
N ASP A 123 -27.97 18.10 -34.67
CA ASP A 123 -29.04 19.14 -34.34
C ASP A 123 -30.62 18.97 -34.51
N GLN A 124 -31.41 19.47 -33.50
CA GLN A 124 -32.75 20.22 -33.45
C GLN A 124 -34.24 19.66 -33.57
N VAL A 125 -35.25 20.41 -32.99
CA VAL A 125 -36.74 20.21 -32.70
C VAL A 125 -37.44 21.57 -32.23
N PRO A 126 -38.79 21.93 -31.99
CA PRO A 126 -40.23 21.60 -32.36
C PRO A 126 -41.17 22.84 -32.79
N THR A 127 -42.55 22.84 -32.65
CA THR A 127 -43.51 23.93 -32.09
C THR A 127 -45.01 24.00 -32.63
N ASP A 128 -45.98 24.50 -31.80
CA ASP A 128 -47.36 25.12 -32.06
C ASP A 128 -48.59 24.34 -32.66
N GLN A 129 -49.90 24.76 -32.64
CA GLN A 129 -50.84 25.54 -31.74
C GLN A 129 -52.31 25.62 -32.33
N GLY A 130 -53.38 26.11 -31.64
CA GLY A 130 -54.62 26.61 -32.32
C GLY A 130 -56.02 26.83 -31.63
N GLU A 131 -56.33 26.32 -30.42
CA GLU A 131 -57.73 26.06 -30.00
C GLU A 131 -58.52 27.17 -29.23
N ALA A 132 -57.94 28.35 -29.00
CA ALA A 132 -58.27 29.16 -27.81
C ALA A 132 -59.71 29.76 -27.71
N TRP A 133 -60.34 30.20 -28.80
CA TRP A 133 -61.46 31.18 -28.73
C TRP A 133 -62.75 30.68 -28.05
N HIS A 134 -63.16 29.42 -28.24
CA HIS A 134 -64.40 28.92 -27.63
C HIS A 134 -64.28 28.68 -26.13
N ARG A 135 -63.06 28.53 -25.59
CA ARG A 135 -62.80 28.24 -24.17
C ARG A 135 -63.25 29.40 -23.28
N SER A 136 -62.89 30.64 -23.65
CA SER A 136 -63.12 31.84 -22.83
C SER A 136 -64.54 32.38 -22.74
N LEU A 137 -65.51 31.85 -23.51
CA LEU A 137 -66.93 32.15 -23.26
C LEU A 137 -67.50 31.30 -22.11
N LEU A 138 -66.92 30.13 -21.85
CA LEU A 138 -67.37 29.20 -20.80
C LEU A 138 -66.63 29.44 -19.47
N GLU A 139 -65.46 30.08 -19.50
CA GLU A 139 -64.66 30.48 -18.33
C GLU A 139 -65.37 31.49 -17.41
N CYS A 140 -66.36 32.23 -17.93
CA CYS A 140 -66.99 33.38 -17.26
C CYS A 140 -68.29 33.06 -16.47
N SER A 141 -68.73 31.80 -16.37
CA SER A 141 -69.91 31.42 -15.57
C SER A 141 -69.66 31.54 -14.05
N SER A 142 -70.67 31.94 -13.27
CA SER A 142 -70.64 31.89 -11.80
C SER A 142 -70.98 30.52 -11.24
N ASP A 143 -71.87 29.80 -11.92
CA ASP A 143 -72.43 28.52 -11.48
C ASP A 143 -71.67 27.39 -12.17
N LEU A 144 -71.36 26.31 -11.43
CA LEU A 144 -70.57 25.20 -11.94
C LEU A 144 -71.46 24.29 -12.80
N LEU A 145 -71.11 24.15 -14.09
CA LEU A 145 -71.86 23.36 -15.08
C LEU A 145 -71.10 22.10 -15.49
N LEU A 146 -71.79 20.96 -15.45
CA LEU A 146 -71.25 19.63 -15.77
C LEU A 146 -72.25 18.85 -16.64
N VAL A 147 -71.77 18.00 -17.55
CA VAL A 147 -72.62 17.11 -18.35
C VAL A 147 -72.15 15.66 -18.24
N PHE A 148 -73.08 14.76 -17.94
CA PHE A 148 -72.87 13.32 -17.82
C PHE A 148 -73.57 12.58 -18.96
N ASP A 149 -72.94 11.56 -19.52
CA ASP A 149 -73.47 10.74 -20.60
C ASP A 149 -74.59 9.76 -20.12
N PRO A 150 -75.25 9.01 -21.03
CA PRO A 150 -76.28 8.04 -20.65
C PRO A 150 -75.79 6.90 -19.75
N SER A 151 -74.47 6.70 -19.62
CA SER A 151 -73.85 5.72 -18.70
C SER A 151 -73.54 6.29 -17.31
N GLY A 152 -73.65 7.61 -17.11
CA GLY A 152 -73.32 8.31 -15.87
C GLY A 152 -71.89 8.85 -15.84
N ARG A 153 -71.16 8.84 -16.96
CA ARG A 153 -69.78 9.35 -17.04
C ARG A 153 -69.77 10.82 -17.43
N LEU A 154 -69.01 11.63 -16.68
CA LEU A 154 -68.76 13.03 -16.97
C LEU A 154 -68.06 13.16 -18.33
N THR A 155 -68.75 13.74 -19.31
CA THR A 155 -68.27 13.92 -20.69
C THR A 155 -67.95 15.37 -21.03
N TYR A 156 -68.44 16.34 -20.24
CA TYR A 156 -68.04 17.74 -20.36
C TYR A 156 -67.97 18.44 -19.00
N THR A 157 -66.87 19.16 -18.78
CA THR A 157 -66.61 20.02 -17.62
C THR A 157 -66.58 21.49 -18.05
N GLY A 158 -67.39 22.33 -17.40
CA GLY A 158 -67.26 23.78 -17.57
C GLY A 158 -65.94 24.28 -16.94
N PRO A 159 -65.14 25.12 -17.63
CA PRO A 159 -63.84 25.60 -17.12
C PRO A 159 -63.93 26.49 -15.86
N GLY A 160 -65.14 26.83 -15.38
CA GLY A 160 -65.33 27.32 -14.02
C GLY A 160 -64.93 26.34 -12.91
N ILE A 161 -64.66 25.05 -13.23
CA ILE A 161 -64.27 24.03 -12.26
C ILE A 161 -62.94 24.34 -11.56
N GLU A 162 -61.94 24.87 -12.27
CA GLU A 162 -60.64 25.23 -11.70
C GLU A 162 -60.78 26.28 -10.58
N ARG A 163 -61.69 27.26 -10.74
CA ARG A 163 -62.02 28.25 -9.69
C ARG A 163 -62.73 27.67 -8.45
N VAL A 164 -63.20 26.43 -8.50
CA VAL A 164 -63.96 25.76 -7.42
C VAL A 164 -63.17 24.60 -6.81
N THR A 165 -62.22 24.01 -7.55
CA THR A 165 -61.47 22.81 -7.15
C THR A 165 -59.95 22.97 -7.18
N GLY A 166 -59.42 24.08 -7.72
CA GLY A 166 -57.99 24.32 -7.91
C GLY A 166 -57.33 23.49 -9.02
N LEU A 167 -58.12 22.76 -9.82
CA LEU A 167 -57.61 21.73 -10.74
C LEU A 167 -58.04 21.95 -12.20
N GLU A 168 -57.09 21.68 -13.10
CA GLU A 168 -57.22 21.80 -14.56
C GLU A 168 -58.35 20.89 -15.09
N PRO A 169 -59.27 21.39 -15.95
CA PRO A 169 -60.45 20.62 -16.37
C PRO A 169 -60.15 19.29 -17.08
N SER A 170 -58.95 19.14 -17.64
CA SER A 170 -58.52 17.98 -18.42
C SER A 170 -58.21 16.72 -17.59
N GLU A 171 -57.79 16.85 -16.33
CA GLU A 171 -57.60 15.70 -15.43
C GLU A 171 -58.88 15.29 -14.66
N PHE A 172 -59.96 16.07 -14.79
CA PHE A 172 -61.11 15.99 -13.88
C PHE A 172 -62.13 14.92 -14.28
N GLY A 173 -61.69 13.65 -14.28
CA GLY A 173 -62.55 12.49 -14.54
C GLY A 173 -63.60 12.27 -13.45
N SER A 174 -64.74 11.68 -13.83
CA SER A 174 -65.95 11.52 -12.98
C SER A 174 -65.67 11.09 -11.54
N ALA A 175 -64.76 10.14 -11.31
CA ALA A 175 -64.44 9.62 -9.97
C ALA A 175 -63.96 10.72 -9.00
N ARG A 176 -63.13 11.67 -9.46
CA ARG A 176 -62.58 12.76 -8.64
C ARG A 176 -63.65 13.78 -8.22
N LEU A 177 -64.72 13.95 -9.00
CA LEU A 177 -65.85 14.81 -8.61
C LEU A 177 -66.52 14.29 -7.34
N PHE A 178 -66.83 12.99 -7.29
CA PHE A 178 -67.49 12.36 -6.16
C PHE A 178 -66.54 12.11 -4.97
N GLU A 179 -65.22 12.28 -5.14
CA GLU A 179 -64.23 12.28 -4.05
C GLU A 179 -64.16 13.63 -3.30
N GLY A 180 -64.52 14.75 -3.95
CA GLY A 180 -64.65 16.06 -3.30
C GLY A 180 -65.95 16.26 -2.52
N ILE A 181 -66.95 15.39 -2.73
CA ILE A 181 -68.21 15.33 -1.98
C ILE A 181 -67.96 14.63 -0.64
N HIS A 182 -68.59 15.10 0.43
CA HIS A 182 -68.47 14.44 1.74
C HIS A 182 -68.91 12.97 1.65
N PRO A 183 -68.14 11.99 2.18
CA PRO A 183 -68.39 10.57 1.93
C PRO A 183 -69.79 10.07 2.33
N GLU A 184 -70.41 10.69 3.35
CA GLU A 184 -71.80 10.42 3.76
C GLU A 184 -72.83 10.89 2.71
N ASP A 185 -72.61 12.07 2.13
CA ASP A 185 -73.54 12.72 1.21
C ASP A 185 -73.47 12.08 -0.19
N ARG A 186 -72.32 11.48 -0.52
CA ARG A 186 -72.03 10.83 -1.82
C ARG A 186 -73.11 9.84 -2.24
N ALA A 187 -73.57 8.97 -1.33
CA ALA A 187 -74.60 7.98 -1.64
C ALA A 187 -75.95 8.63 -2.02
N ALA A 188 -76.32 9.76 -1.41
CA ALA A 188 -77.54 10.50 -1.73
C ALA A 188 -77.42 11.28 -3.05
N VAL A 189 -76.22 11.73 -3.41
CA VAL A 189 -75.94 12.36 -4.71
C VAL A 189 -75.96 11.32 -5.84
N ASP A 190 -75.34 10.16 -5.64
CA ASP A 190 -75.34 9.05 -6.61
C ASP A 190 -76.77 8.54 -6.87
N ASP A 191 -77.58 8.31 -5.82
CA ASP A 191 -79.00 7.92 -5.94
C ASP A 191 -79.85 8.99 -6.65
N SER A 192 -79.60 10.28 -6.37
CA SER A 192 -80.28 11.39 -7.06
C SER A 192 -79.94 11.46 -8.54
N LEU A 193 -78.68 11.18 -8.91
CA LEU A 193 -78.20 11.19 -10.30
C LEU A 193 -78.72 9.98 -11.08
N ASP A 194 -78.71 8.79 -10.50
CA ASP A 194 -79.26 7.59 -11.13
C ASP A 194 -80.79 7.65 -11.25
N THR A 195 -81.48 8.19 -10.26
CA THR A 195 -82.94 8.35 -10.36
C THR A 195 -83.32 9.36 -11.45
N VAL A 196 -82.67 10.53 -11.55
CA VAL A 196 -83.02 11.53 -12.58
C VAL A 196 -82.71 11.07 -14.01
N ARG A 197 -81.81 10.09 -14.20
CA ARG A 197 -81.60 9.39 -15.49
C ARG A 197 -82.79 8.51 -15.88
N THR A 198 -83.58 8.05 -14.92
CA THR A 198 -84.80 7.25 -15.14
C THR A 198 -86.10 8.07 -15.14
N ASP A 199 -86.07 9.27 -14.57
CA ASP A 199 -87.15 10.26 -14.71
C ASP A 199 -87.26 10.77 -16.18
N PRO A 200 -88.42 11.32 -16.60
CA PRO A 200 -88.65 11.75 -17.97
C PRO A 200 -87.66 12.82 -18.49
N PRO A 201 -87.42 12.88 -19.82
CA PRO A 201 -86.60 13.94 -20.42
C PRO A 201 -87.13 15.34 -20.08
N GLY A 202 -86.26 16.18 -19.51
CA GLY A 202 -86.59 17.53 -19.06
C GLY A 202 -86.91 17.66 -17.56
N GLU A 203 -87.12 16.56 -16.83
CA GLU A 203 -87.37 16.59 -15.39
C GLU A 203 -86.09 16.98 -14.61
N THR A 204 -86.28 17.59 -13.43
CA THR A 204 -85.20 18.19 -12.62
C THR A 204 -85.28 17.74 -11.16
N ARG A 205 -84.14 17.36 -10.56
CA ARG A 205 -84.01 17.10 -9.11
C ARG A 205 -82.97 18.01 -8.46
N THR A 206 -83.20 18.33 -7.19
CA THR A 206 -82.29 19.14 -6.37
C THR A 206 -81.75 18.30 -5.21
N VAL A 207 -80.43 18.30 -5.00
CA VAL A 207 -79.76 17.62 -3.89
C VAL A 207 -78.75 18.57 -3.23
N THR A 208 -78.79 18.66 -1.90
CA THR A 208 -77.87 19.47 -1.10
C THR A 208 -76.82 18.58 -0.46
N TYR A 209 -75.54 18.92 -0.62
CA TYR A 209 -74.40 18.16 -0.09
C TYR A 209 -73.25 19.08 0.32
N ARG A 210 -72.36 18.57 1.16
CA ARG A 210 -71.13 19.24 1.58
C ARG A 210 -70.03 18.93 0.56
N TYR A 211 -69.44 19.98 -0.03
CA TYR A 211 -68.29 19.86 -0.94
C TYR A 211 -67.05 20.47 -0.29
N ARG A 212 -65.89 19.87 -0.52
CA ARG A 212 -64.62 20.34 0.05
C ARG A 212 -64.04 21.49 -0.77
N GLY A 213 -64.12 22.71 -0.25
CA GLY A 213 -63.31 23.84 -0.70
C GLY A 213 -61.99 23.95 0.08
N GLU A 214 -61.12 24.88 -0.32
CA GLU A 214 -59.82 25.11 0.32
C GLU A 214 -59.99 25.57 1.78
N ASP A 215 -60.90 26.50 2.06
CA ASP A 215 -61.23 26.97 3.42
C ASP A 215 -62.09 25.98 4.24
N GLY A 216 -62.36 24.77 3.71
CA GLY A 216 -63.19 23.75 4.34
C GLY A 216 -64.51 23.45 3.61
N TRP A 217 -65.42 22.77 4.31
CA TRP A 217 -66.68 22.27 3.75
C TRP A 217 -67.68 23.39 3.50
N ARG A 218 -68.18 23.49 2.27
CA ARG A 218 -69.24 24.44 1.86
C ARG A 218 -70.52 23.68 1.52
N VAL A 219 -71.68 24.27 1.81
CA VAL A 219 -72.99 23.61 1.57
C VAL A 219 -73.47 23.97 0.16
N HIS A 220 -73.30 23.02 -0.75
CA HIS A 220 -73.67 23.15 -2.16
C HIS A 220 -75.04 22.53 -2.42
N GLU A 221 -75.84 23.18 -3.25
CA GLU A 221 -77.09 22.70 -3.82
C GLU A 221 -76.85 22.42 -5.32
N ALA A 222 -76.94 21.16 -5.73
CA ALA A 222 -76.96 20.77 -7.14
C ALA A 222 -78.38 20.66 -7.66
N VAL A 223 -78.57 21.11 -8.90
CA VAL A 223 -79.80 20.97 -9.68
C VAL A 223 -79.46 20.13 -10.91
N LEU A 224 -79.92 18.89 -10.93
CA LEU A 224 -79.68 17.87 -11.97
C LEU A 224 -80.88 17.84 -12.93
N THR A 225 -80.67 17.96 -14.24
CA THR A 225 -81.75 17.98 -15.25
C THR A 225 -81.47 16.98 -16.38
N ASN A 226 -82.43 16.11 -16.66
CA ASN A 226 -82.30 15.10 -17.72
C ASN A 226 -82.43 15.75 -19.12
N ARG A 227 -81.43 15.57 -20.00
CA ARG A 227 -81.42 16.02 -21.41
C ARG A 227 -80.91 14.93 -22.37
N LEU A 228 -81.12 13.67 -22.02
CA LEU A 228 -80.62 12.51 -22.77
C LEU A 228 -81.14 12.40 -24.22
N GLU A 229 -82.31 12.99 -24.52
CA GLU A 229 -82.89 13.02 -25.87
C GLU A 229 -82.47 14.27 -26.71
N ASP A 230 -81.65 15.18 -26.17
CA ASP A 230 -81.14 16.33 -26.92
C ASP A 230 -80.01 15.89 -27.88
N PRO A 231 -80.12 16.13 -29.20
CA PRO A 231 -79.17 15.61 -30.19
C PRO A 231 -77.81 16.34 -30.21
N VAL A 232 -77.62 17.40 -29.41
CA VAL A 232 -76.35 18.12 -29.27
C VAL A 232 -75.68 17.80 -27.93
N VAL A 233 -76.47 17.62 -26.86
CA VAL A 233 -75.95 17.38 -25.49
C VAL A 233 -75.94 15.90 -25.11
N GLY A 234 -77.00 15.14 -25.43
CA GLY A 234 -77.08 13.69 -25.23
C GLY A 234 -76.86 13.19 -23.79
N GLY A 235 -77.14 14.02 -22.78
CA GLY A 235 -76.66 13.81 -21.41
C GLY A 235 -77.55 14.39 -20.31
N VAL A 236 -77.20 14.15 -19.04
CA VAL A 236 -77.77 14.85 -17.88
C VAL A 236 -76.90 16.05 -17.54
N VAL A 237 -77.51 17.22 -17.34
CA VAL A 237 -76.81 18.48 -17.04
C VAL A 237 -76.99 18.82 -15.57
N ALA A 238 -75.90 19.13 -14.89
CA ALA A 238 -75.89 19.58 -13.49
C ALA A 238 -75.45 21.05 -13.38
N SER A 239 -76.13 21.82 -12.52
CA SER A 239 -75.75 23.18 -12.12
C SER A 239 -75.66 23.27 -10.59
N ILE A 240 -74.62 23.89 -10.04
CA ILE A 240 -74.28 23.78 -8.59
C ILE A 240 -74.01 25.16 -7.96
N ARG A 241 -74.51 25.40 -6.74
CA ARG A 241 -74.45 26.71 -6.04
C ARG A 241 -74.37 26.61 -4.50
N ASP A 242 -73.67 27.53 -3.83
CA ASP A 242 -73.60 27.65 -2.35
C ASP A 242 -74.82 28.39 -1.76
N VAL A 243 -75.38 27.90 -0.64
CA VAL A 243 -76.65 28.37 -0.02
C VAL A 243 -76.57 28.71 1.48
N THR A 244 -75.36 28.85 2.05
CA THR A 244 -75.05 28.73 3.50
C THR A 244 -75.70 29.74 4.51
N ARG A 245 -76.65 30.63 4.16
CA ARG A 245 -77.12 31.73 5.08
C ARG A 245 -78.60 32.19 4.96
N SER A 246 -79.64 31.45 5.43
CA SER A 246 -81.04 31.95 5.24
C SER A 246 -82.29 31.51 6.08
N ARG A 247 -82.24 30.92 7.30
CA ARG A 247 -83.49 30.65 8.08
C ARG A 247 -83.38 30.74 9.63
N PRO A 248 -84.02 31.74 10.29
CA PRO A 248 -83.91 31.92 11.75
C PRO A 248 -85.20 31.81 12.61
N LEU A 249 -86.40 32.21 12.16
CA LEU A 249 -87.39 32.75 13.13
C LEU A 249 -88.10 31.75 14.07
N GLU A 250 -88.74 30.68 13.58
CA GLU A 250 -89.41 29.68 14.45
C GLU A 250 -88.42 28.91 15.35
N ARG A 251 -87.13 29.01 15.03
CA ARG A 251 -86.01 28.47 15.79
C ARG A 251 -85.90 29.14 17.16
N GLU A 252 -86.18 30.45 17.25
CA GLU A 252 -85.83 31.30 18.41
C GLU A 252 -86.41 30.81 19.76
N LEU A 253 -87.56 30.13 19.75
CA LEU A 253 -88.19 29.55 20.95
C LEU A 253 -87.58 28.21 21.40
N SER A 254 -87.15 27.36 20.46
CA SER A 254 -86.41 26.12 20.77
C SER A 254 -84.96 26.42 21.10
N GLU A 255 -84.33 27.30 20.31
CA GLU A 255 -83.00 27.85 20.55
C GLU A 255 -82.89 28.51 21.93
N SER A 256 -83.98 29.00 22.54
CA SER A 256 -83.91 29.57 23.89
C SER A 256 -83.62 28.52 24.99
N PHE A 257 -83.89 27.23 24.73
CA PHE A 257 -83.51 26.11 25.61
C PHE A 257 -82.27 25.35 25.10
N GLU A 258 -81.92 25.47 23.82
CA GLU A 258 -80.67 24.96 23.24
C GLU A 258 -79.47 25.92 23.41
N ARG A 259 -79.71 27.23 23.68
CA ARG A 259 -78.69 28.25 24.00
C ARG A 259 -78.29 28.31 25.49
N VAL A 260 -78.91 27.51 26.36
CA VAL A 260 -78.40 27.32 27.72
C VAL A 260 -77.14 26.45 27.61
N SER A 261 -76.02 26.90 28.17
CA SER A 261 -74.69 26.25 28.08
C SER A 261 -74.62 24.83 28.68
N ASP A 262 -75.71 24.39 29.26
CA ASP A 262 -75.81 23.36 30.28
C ASP A 262 -76.86 22.33 29.85
N ALA A 263 -76.65 21.08 30.21
CA ALA A 263 -77.55 20.01 29.83
C ALA A 263 -78.86 20.10 30.61
N PHE A 264 -79.99 20.08 29.89
CA PHE A 264 -81.33 20.12 30.47
C PHE A 264 -82.21 19.01 29.92
N TYR A 265 -82.84 18.26 30.83
CA TYR A 265 -83.88 17.30 30.49
C TYR A 265 -85.02 17.32 31.52
N ALA A 266 -86.20 16.89 31.08
CA ALA A 266 -87.37 16.72 31.95
C ALA A 266 -87.87 15.27 31.89
N LEU A 267 -88.18 14.71 33.05
CA LEU A 267 -88.80 13.40 33.24
C LEU A 267 -90.25 13.59 33.66
N ASP A 268 -91.15 12.69 33.25
CA ASP A 268 -92.48 12.56 33.87
C ASP A 268 -92.45 11.79 35.20
N THR A 269 -93.61 11.67 35.85
CA THR A 269 -93.78 10.91 37.10
C THR A 269 -93.56 9.40 36.96
N ASP A 270 -93.57 8.87 35.73
CA ASP A 270 -93.22 7.47 35.43
C ASP A 270 -91.71 7.31 35.13
N TRP A 271 -90.91 8.37 35.26
CA TRP A 271 -89.46 8.46 35.02
C TRP A 271 -89.03 8.41 33.54
N ARG A 272 -89.90 8.83 32.62
CA ARG A 272 -89.62 8.86 31.18
C ARG A 272 -89.26 10.26 30.70
N PHE A 273 -88.32 10.38 29.76
CA PHE A 273 -87.94 11.69 29.23
C PHE A 273 -89.10 12.32 28.43
N THR A 274 -89.62 13.45 28.89
CA THR A 274 -90.61 14.29 28.18
C THR A 274 -89.94 15.39 27.35
N TYR A 275 -88.74 15.82 27.76
CA TYR A 275 -87.93 16.80 27.05
C TYR A 275 -86.43 16.55 27.28
N VAL A 276 -85.61 16.84 26.27
CA VAL A 276 -84.14 16.84 26.31
C VAL A 276 -83.67 17.99 25.39
N ASN A 277 -82.66 18.78 25.79
CA ASN A 277 -81.97 19.74 24.91
C ASN A 277 -80.71 19.12 24.29
N GLY A 278 -80.18 19.70 23.20
CA GLY A 278 -79.02 19.16 22.49
C GLY A 278 -77.79 18.93 23.37
N ARG A 279 -77.54 19.82 24.34
CA ARG A 279 -76.42 19.66 25.29
C ARG A 279 -76.59 18.45 26.23
N ALA A 280 -77.82 18.10 26.57
CA ALA A 280 -78.12 16.84 27.28
C ALA A 280 -78.02 15.61 26.37
N GLU A 281 -78.30 15.69 25.07
CA GLU A 281 -78.04 14.58 24.13
C GLU A 281 -76.54 14.28 24.00
N GLU A 282 -75.72 15.34 23.89
CA GLU A 282 -74.25 15.25 23.90
C GLU A 282 -73.74 14.62 25.20
N LEU A 283 -74.07 15.21 26.36
CA LEU A 283 -73.54 14.77 27.65
C LEU A 283 -74.17 13.48 28.20
N LEU A 284 -75.30 13.01 27.66
CA LEU A 284 -75.84 11.67 27.95
C LEU A 284 -75.42 10.63 26.90
N GLY A 285 -74.67 11.02 25.87
CA GLY A 285 -74.14 10.13 24.84
C GLY A 285 -75.21 9.42 24.00
N ARG A 286 -76.43 9.97 23.91
CA ARG A 286 -77.57 9.34 23.22
C ARG A 286 -78.43 10.37 22.48
N PRO A 287 -78.88 10.08 21.26
CA PRO A 287 -79.72 11.01 20.49
C PRO A 287 -81.13 11.13 21.08
N ARG A 288 -81.77 12.28 20.88
CA ARG A 288 -83.16 12.59 21.32
C ARG A 288 -84.17 11.49 21.03
N SER A 289 -84.01 10.81 19.90
CA SER A 289 -84.90 9.77 19.39
C SER A 289 -84.86 8.46 20.18
N GLU A 290 -83.77 8.17 20.91
CA GLU A 290 -83.72 7.08 21.89
C GLU A 290 -84.22 7.52 23.27
N LEU A 291 -83.99 8.78 23.65
CA LEU A 291 -84.31 9.29 24.97
C LEU A 291 -85.81 9.56 25.15
N LEU A 292 -86.45 10.30 24.23
CA LEU A 292 -87.82 10.77 24.40
C LEU A 292 -88.85 9.62 24.51
N GLY A 293 -89.63 9.63 25.61
CA GLY A 293 -90.65 8.62 25.93
C GLY A 293 -90.10 7.32 26.54
N ALA A 294 -88.78 7.12 26.53
CA ALA A 294 -88.10 6.00 27.16
C ALA A 294 -87.78 6.27 28.64
N ASP A 295 -87.65 5.19 29.41
CA ASP A 295 -87.45 5.21 30.86
C ASP A 295 -85.97 5.39 31.21
N VAL A 296 -85.64 6.39 32.03
CA VAL A 296 -84.25 6.68 32.44
C VAL A 296 -83.60 5.49 33.16
N ARG A 297 -84.40 4.66 33.84
CA ARG A 297 -83.96 3.50 34.63
C ARG A 297 -83.54 2.33 33.73
N GLU A 298 -84.15 2.21 32.55
CA GLU A 298 -83.79 1.20 31.54
C GLU A 298 -82.59 1.66 30.68
N LEU A 299 -82.51 2.96 30.36
CA LEU A 299 -81.45 3.53 29.52
C LEU A 299 -80.10 3.68 30.23
N PHE A 300 -80.11 3.96 31.54
CA PHE A 300 -78.93 4.25 32.36
C PHE A 300 -78.87 3.39 33.65
N PRO A 301 -78.84 2.05 33.54
CA PRO A 301 -78.98 1.13 34.68
C PRO A 301 -77.84 1.21 35.72
N HIS A 302 -76.70 1.81 35.36
CA HIS A 302 -75.61 2.10 36.30
C HIS A 302 -75.87 3.35 37.15
N GLY A 303 -76.49 4.39 36.57
CA GLY A 303 -76.89 5.60 37.31
C GLY A 303 -77.99 5.32 38.35
N PHE A 304 -78.91 4.42 38.01
CA PHE A 304 -79.99 3.94 38.89
C PHE A 304 -79.53 3.24 40.18
N ARG A 305 -78.24 2.88 40.31
CA ARG A 305 -77.64 2.31 41.53
C ARG A 305 -76.67 3.25 42.24
N SER A 306 -76.77 4.56 41.96
CA SER A 306 -75.90 5.58 42.54
C SER A 306 -76.71 6.63 43.30
N GLU A 307 -76.05 7.28 44.25
CA GLU A 307 -76.59 8.37 45.09
C GLU A 307 -77.29 9.51 44.29
N LEU A 308 -76.97 9.65 43.01
CA LEU A 308 -77.63 10.59 42.10
C LEU A 308 -79.12 10.25 41.88
N PHE A 309 -79.48 8.96 41.79
CA PHE A 309 -80.88 8.55 41.68
C PHE A 309 -81.62 8.70 43.01
N ASP A 310 -80.98 8.34 44.13
CA ASP A 310 -81.56 8.50 45.47
C ASP A 310 -81.96 9.96 45.72
N ARG A 311 -81.07 10.93 45.42
CA ARG A 311 -81.37 12.37 45.55
C ARG A 311 -82.44 12.87 44.57
N PHE A 312 -82.59 12.27 43.38
CA PHE A 312 -83.70 12.59 42.47
C PHE A 312 -85.03 12.01 42.95
N ALA A 313 -85.01 10.84 43.61
CA ALA A 313 -86.20 10.24 44.20
C ALA A 313 -86.66 11.04 45.44
N ASP A 314 -85.73 11.39 46.34
CA ASP A 314 -85.98 12.28 47.47
C ASP A 314 -86.59 13.62 47.00
N ALA A 315 -86.03 14.23 45.95
CA ALA A 315 -86.55 15.47 45.39
C ALA A 315 -87.98 15.34 44.85
N MET A 316 -88.32 14.25 44.15
CA MET A 316 -89.70 14.04 43.68
C MET A 316 -90.68 13.66 44.80
N GLU A 317 -90.27 12.91 45.82
CA GLU A 317 -91.14 12.56 46.96
C GLU A 317 -91.44 13.78 47.85
N HIS A 318 -90.42 14.58 48.17
CA HIS A 318 -90.54 15.74 49.06
C HIS A 318 -90.95 17.03 48.33
N GLN A 319 -90.87 17.06 47.00
CA GLN A 319 -91.07 18.25 46.15
C GLN A 319 -90.12 19.42 46.50
N GLU A 320 -88.94 19.13 47.04
CA GLU A 320 -87.89 20.10 47.32
C GLU A 320 -86.77 20.04 46.27
N ARG A 321 -86.23 21.21 45.89
CA ARG A 321 -85.11 21.28 44.94
C ARG A 321 -83.79 20.91 45.60
N VAL A 322 -82.93 20.21 44.89
CA VAL A 322 -81.59 19.80 45.37
C VAL A 322 -80.49 20.30 44.43
N LEU A 323 -79.33 20.63 45.01
CA LEU A 323 -78.15 21.17 44.34
C LEU A 323 -76.89 20.54 44.94
N TRP A 324 -75.98 20.03 44.11
CA TRP A 324 -74.64 19.60 44.54
C TRP A 324 -73.64 19.53 43.37
N GLU A 325 -72.35 19.58 43.71
CA GLU A 325 -71.23 19.32 42.78
C GLU A 325 -70.74 17.86 42.91
N ARG A 326 -70.35 17.22 41.80
CA ARG A 326 -69.86 15.84 41.76
C ARG A 326 -69.04 15.54 40.50
N TYR A 327 -67.94 14.79 40.62
CA TYR A 327 -67.25 14.17 39.49
C TYR A 327 -68.00 12.93 38.94
N SER A 328 -68.00 12.77 37.62
CA SER A 328 -68.74 11.75 36.89
C SER A 328 -67.79 10.82 36.13
N GLU A 329 -67.36 9.72 36.77
CA GLU A 329 -66.45 8.71 36.17
C GLU A 329 -66.91 8.19 34.80
N SER A 330 -68.22 8.17 34.53
CA SER A 330 -68.80 7.71 33.25
C SER A 330 -68.78 8.76 32.13
N LEU A 331 -68.48 10.03 32.44
CA LEU A 331 -68.46 11.15 31.49
C LEU A 331 -67.13 11.95 31.53
N ASP A 332 -66.23 11.62 32.47
CA ASP A 332 -64.94 12.27 32.73
C ASP A 332 -65.01 13.80 32.95
N ILE A 333 -66.07 14.25 33.66
CA ILE A 333 -66.29 15.68 33.95
C ILE A 333 -66.74 15.91 35.40
N TRP A 334 -66.40 17.08 35.94
CA TRP A 334 -67.01 17.62 37.14
C TRP A 334 -68.34 18.31 36.80
N MET A 335 -69.41 17.93 37.50
CA MET A 335 -70.78 18.39 37.23
C MET A 335 -71.41 19.08 38.43
N GLU A 336 -71.97 20.27 38.24
CA GLU A 336 -72.94 20.88 39.17
C GLU A 336 -74.36 20.46 38.73
N ILE A 337 -75.11 19.79 39.60
CA ILE A 337 -76.42 19.20 39.29
C ILE A 337 -77.51 19.92 40.07
N HIS A 338 -78.54 20.39 39.38
CA HIS A 338 -79.75 21.00 39.95
C HIS A 338 -80.98 20.17 39.56
N ALA A 339 -81.73 19.66 40.55
CA ALA A 339 -82.99 18.96 40.31
C ALA A 339 -84.18 19.79 40.83
N TYR A 340 -85.16 20.02 39.95
CA TYR A 340 -86.35 20.83 40.20
C TYR A 340 -87.62 19.97 40.03
N PRO A 341 -88.22 19.49 41.13
CA PRO A 341 -89.45 18.69 41.08
C PRO A 341 -90.69 19.55 40.76
N SER A 342 -91.73 18.89 40.24
CA SER A 342 -93.04 19.48 39.92
C SER A 342 -94.14 18.43 40.01
N GLU A 343 -95.41 18.87 40.05
CA GLU A 343 -96.59 17.99 39.95
C GLU A 343 -96.64 17.15 38.65
N THR A 344 -95.87 17.55 37.62
CA THR A 344 -95.76 16.88 36.31
C THR A 344 -94.53 15.97 36.15
N GLY A 345 -93.64 15.91 37.15
CA GLY A 345 -92.37 15.18 37.09
C GLY A 345 -91.14 16.04 37.46
N LEU A 346 -89.94 15.63 37.05
CA LEU A 346 -88.67 16.23 37.47
C LEU A 346 -87.95 16.91 36.30
N SER A 347 -87.60 18.19 36.47
CA SER A 347 -86.70 18.90 35.55
C SER A 347 -85.28 18.91 36.11
N VAL A 348 -84.32 18.38 35.36
CA VAL A 348 -82.91 18.29 35.75
C VAL A 348 -82.07 19.18 34.84
N TYR A 349 -81.24 20.01 35.47
CA TYR A 349 -80.20 20.81 34.86
C TYR A 349 -78.85 20.31 35.37
N PHE A 350 -77.84 20.17 34.51
CA PHE A 350 -76.47 19.95 34.95
C PHE A 350 -75.45 20.70 34.10
N ARG A 351 -74.48 21.31 34.78
CA ARG A 351 -73.41 22.13 34.22
C ARG A 351 -72.07 21.43 34.40
N ASP A 352 -71.24 21.48 33.37
CA ASP A 352 -69.83 21.14 33.45
C ASP A 352 -69.05 22.27 34.14
N ILE A 353 -68.24 21.94 35.14
CA ILE A 353 -67.41 22.88 35.93
C ILE A 353 -65.92 22.51 35.89
N THR A 354 -65.52 21.54 35.07
CA THR A 354 -64.14 21.00 34.98
C THR A 354 -63.13 22.13 34.71
N ASP A 355 -63.45 22.95 33.72
CA ASP A 355 -62.79 24.20 33.28
C ASP A 355 -62.48 25.21 34.41
N ARG A 356 -63.22 25.18 35.53
CA ARG A 356 -62.97 26.00 36.73
C ARG A 356 -61.98 25.31 37.67
N ILE A 357 -62.21 24.04 37.95
CA ILE A 357 -61.39 23.23 38.86
C ILE A 357 -59.94 23.14 38.34
N GLU A 358 -59.76 22.93 37.04
CA GLU A 358 -58.43 22.89 36.41
C GLU A 358 -57.67 24.21 36.53
N ARG A 359 -58.32 25.37 36.33
CA ARG A 359 -57.66 26.68 36.44
C ARG A 359 -57.29 27.04 37.89
N GLU A 360 -58.14 26.68 38.85
CA GLU A 360 -57.84 26.87 40.27
C GLU A 360 -56.67 25.97 40.72
N GLN A 361 -56.59 24.75 40.19
CA GLN A 361 -55.43 23.85 40.39
C GLN A 361 -54.17 24.38 39.71
N GLU A 362 -54.23 24.82 38.44
CA GLU A 362 -53.06 25.34 37.71
C GLU A 362 -52.46 26.58 38.41
N LEU A 363 -53.29 27.49 38.93
CA LEU A 363 -52.82 28.65 39.69
C LEU A 363 -52.13 28.27 40.99
N ALA A 364 -52.68 27.30 41.74
CA ALA A 364 -52.07 26.79 42.95
C ALA A 364 -50.73 26.09 42.65
N GLU A 365 -50.70 25.19 41.64
CA GLU A 365 -49.52 24.44 41.24
C GLU A 365 -48.40 25.37 40.74
N ARG A 366 -48.73 26.41 39.94
CA ARG A 366 -47.75 27.43 39.51
C ARG A 366 -47.16 28.21 40.69
N THR A 367 -47.97 28.53 41.71
CA THR A 367 -47.52 29.29 42.88
C THR A 367 -46.62 28.44 43.78
N GLU A 368 -47.03 27.20 44.07
CA GLU A 368 -46.24 26.26 44.88
C GLU A 368 -44.94 25.87 44.17
N ARG A 369 -44.96 25.70 42.84
CA ARG A 369 -43.77 25.44 42.04
C ARG A 369 -42.77 26.60 42.06
N LEU A 370 -43.22 27.85 42.05
CA LEU A 370 -42.33 29.01 42.19
C LEU A 370 -41.71 29.07 43.60
N ARG A 371 -42.50 28.79 44.64
CA ARG A 371 -42.02 28.69 46.02
C ARG A 371 -40.95 27.61 46.17
N MET A 372 -41.24 26.38 45.73
CA MET A 372 -40.33 25.24 45.82
C MET A 372 -38.99 25.51 45.11
N VAL A 373 -38.97 26.25 44.01
CA VAL A 373 -37.71 26.62 43.32
C VAL A 373 -36.84 27.51 44.20
N VAL A 374 -37.40 28.53 44.86
CA VAL A 374 -36.62 29.42 45.75
C VAL A 374 -36.16 28.70 47.02
N GLU A 375 -37.02 27.84 47.60
CA GLU A 375 -36.69 27.14 48.85
C GLU A 375 -35.70 25.97 48.67
N ASN A 376 -35.59 25.36 47.49
CA ASN A 376 -34.77 24.15 47.28
C ASN A 376 -33.52 24.34 46.41
N ALA A 377 -33.49 25.32 45.50
CA ALA A 377 -32.33 25.57 44.64
C ALA A 377 -31.22 26.38 45.37
N PRO A 378 -29.94 26.24 45.00
CA PRO A 378 -28.81 26.99 45.59
C PRO A 378 -28.76 28.45 45.09
N VAL A 379 -29.86 29.15 45.28
CA VAL A 379 -30.08 30.54 44.89
C VAL A 379 -30.24 31.37 46.16
N ILE A 380 -29.67 32.57 46.14
CA ILE A 380 -29.95 33.65 47.09
C ILE A 380 -30.80 34.67 46.35
N HIS A 381 -31.97 34.99 46.87
CA HIS A 381 -32.84 36.06 46.40
C HIS A 381 -32.97 37.11 47.50
N TYR A 382 -32.61 38.35 47.20
CA TYR A 382 -32.67 39.45 48.16
C TYR A 382 -33.20 40.73 47.53
N VAL A 383 -33.69 41.65 48.36
CA VAL A 383 -34.18 42.96 47.91
C VAL A 383 -33.64 44.03 48.84
N ILE A 384 -32.96 45.03 48.30
CA ILE A 384 -32.56 46.23 49.04
C ILE A 384 -33.44 47.42 48.68
N ASP A 385 -33.76 48.28 49.66
CA ASP A 385 -34.47 49.55 49.43
C ASP A 385 -33.53 50.64 48.87
N ALA A 386 -34.08 51.83 48.58
CA ALA A 386 -33.35 52.97 48.04
C ALA A 386 -32.20 53.45 48.95
N GLU A 387 -32.34 53.27 50.26
CA GLU A 387 -31.33 53.55 51.28
C GLU A 387 -30.23 52.47 51.38
N GLY A 388 -30.43 51.30 50.77
CA GLY A 388 -29.49 50.17 50.79
C GLY A 388 -29.68 49.20 51.98
N THR A 389 -30.85 49.24 52.62
CA THR A 389 -31.27 48.31 53.68
C THR A 389 -31.84 47.04 53.06
N VAL A 390 -31.49 45.87 53.59
CA VAL A 390 -32.05 44.59 53.12
C VAL A 390 -33.49 44.44 53.63
N THR A 391 -34.45 44.37 52.71
CA THR A 391 -35.89 44.23 52.99
C THR A 391 -36.42 42.81 52.81
N LEU A 392 -35.67 41.96 52.10
CA LEU A 392 -35.90 40.53 51.94
C LEU A 392 -34.56 39.83 51.70
N SER A 393 -34.35 38.65 52.27
CA SER A 393 -33.22 37.77 52.02
C SER A 393 -33.66 36.32 52.23
N GLU A 394 -33.79 35.55 51.14
CA GLU A 394 -34.36 34.21 51.14
C GLU A 394 -33.65 33.28 50.14
N GLY A 395 -33.83 31.98 50.31
CA GLY A 395 -33.31 30.96 49.40
C GLY A 395 -32.07 30.23 49.92
N ARG A 396 -31.89 29.00 49.46
CA ARG A 396 -30.96 28.03 50.08
C ARG A 396 -29.48 28.38 49.92
N GLY A 397 -29.12 29.22 48.95
CA GLY A 397 -27.73 29.66 48.77
C GLY A 397 -27.16 30.42 49.97
N LEU A 398 -28.00 30.88 50.91
CA LEU A 398 -27.58 31.53 52.16
C LEU A 398 -26.81 30.56 53.08
N GLU A 399 -27.14 29.26 53.06
CA GLU A 399 -26.41 28.20 53.79
C GLU A 399 -24.92 28.22 53.42
N ASN A 400 -24.59 28.43 52.14
CA ASN A 400 -23.23 28.39 51.60
C ASN A 400 -22.38 29.61 51.97
N ILE A 401 -22.98 30.70 52.48
CA ILE A 401 -22.27 31.90 52.96
C ILE A 401 -22.39 32.11 54.48
N GLY A 402 -23.02 31.18 55.20
CA GLY A 402 -23.10 31.21 56.66
C GLY A 402 -24.10 32.22 57.25
N PHE A 403 -25.11 32.64 56.48
CA PHE A 403 -26.17 33.54 56.94
C PHE A 403 -27.51 32.81 57.09
N GLU A 404 -28.29 33.10 58.15
CA GLU A 404 -29.71 32.73 58.20
C GLU A 404 -30.58 33.81 57.57
N ALA A 405 -31.67 33.41 56.90
CA ALA A 405 -32.55 34.29 56.14
C ALA A 405 -33.16 35.45 56.96
N THR A 406 -33.38 35.24 58.25
CA THR A 406 -33.93 36.25 59.17
C THR A 406 -32.92 37.30 59.60
N ASP A 407 -31.62 37.00 59.54
CA ASP A 407 -30.60 37.77 60.26
C ASP A 407 -30.05 38.93 59.42
N ALA A 408 -30.19 38.86 58.10
CA ALA A 408 -29.82 39.95 57.19
C ALA A 408 -30.92 41.02 57.03
N VAL A 409 -32.18 40.74 57.36
CA VAL A 409 -33.31 41.63 57.03
C VAL A 409 -33.46 42.75 58.06
N GLY A 410 -33.31 44.00 57.59
CA GLY A 410 -33.29 45.22 58.40
C GLY A 410 -31.91 45.86 58.53
N ASP A 411 -30.84 45.15 58.15
CA ASP A 411 -29.46 45.64 58.20
C ASP A 411 -29.02 46.27 56.85
N SER A 412 -27.94 47.07 56.90
CA SER A 412 -27.39 47.70 55.70
C SER A 412 -26.56 46.71 54.88
N PHE A 413 -26.92 46.54 53.60
CA PHE A 413 -26.16 45.71 52.66
C PHE A 413 -24.69 46.17 52.53
N PHE A 414 -24.43 47.47 52.70
CA PHE A 414 -23.09 48.03 52.65
C PHE A 414 -22.24 47.80 53.91
N GLU A 415 -22.85 47.36 55.01
CA GLU A 415 -22.16 46.97 56.25
C GLU A 415 -21.99 45.43 56.29
N LEU A 416 -23.04 44.66 55.97
CA LEU A 416 -22.99 43.20 55.87
C LEU A 416 -21.88 42.69 54.93
N PHE A 417 -21.66 43.38 53.81
CA PHE A 417 -20.61 43.04 52.84
C PHE A 417 -19.40 43.97 52.89
N GLU A 418 -19.07 44.58 54.05
CA GLU A 418 -17.96 45.54 54.19
C GLU A 418 -16.64 45.05 53.55
N GLU A 419 -16.26 43.80 53.81
CA GLU A 419 -15.01 43.17 53.34
C GLU A 419 -14.98 42.91 51.82
N TYR A 420 -16.11 43.03 51.12
CA TYR A 420 -16.26 42.71 49.70
C TYR A 420 -16.49 43.97 48.85
N PRO A 421 -15.45 44.77 48.55
CA PRO A 421 -15.60 46.09 47.91
C PRO A 421 -16.20 46.02 46.49
N ALA A 422 -16.05 44.90 45.77
CA ALA A 422 -16.69 44.70 44.46
C ALA A 422 -18.22 44.58 44.57
N ILE A 423 -18.71 43.80 45.55
CA ILE A 423 -20.14 43.62 45.85
C ILE A 423 -20.76 44.97 46.27
N ARG A 424 -20.05 45.74 47.10
CA ARG A 424 -20.42 47.12 47.48
C ARG A 424 -20.33 48.14 46.32
N ALA A 425 -19.68 47.81 45.21
CA ALA A 425 -19.66 48.65 44.01
C ALA A 425 -20.89 48.33 43.14
N ASP A 426 -21.15 47.05 42.88
CA ASP A 426 -22.30 46.58 42.10
C ASP A 426 -23.63 47.07 42.68
N ALA A 427 -23.83 46.89 43.99
CA ALA A 427 -25.06 47.33 44.66
C ALA A 427 -25.26 48.86 44.62
N ARG A 428 -24.17 49.64 44.57
CA ARG A 428 -24.26 51.11 44.45
C ARG A 428 -24.62 51.53 43.03
N ALA A 429 -23.97 50.95 42.01
CA ALA A 429 -24.34 51.19 40.62
C ALA A 429 -25.80 50.79 40.34
N ALA A 430 -26.29 49.73 41.00
CA ALA A 430 -27.70 49.36 40.95
C ALA A 430 -28.64 50.38 41.61
N LEU A 431 -28.30 50.93 42.77
CA LEU A 431 -29.07 52.03 43.38
C LEU A 431 -28.99 53.34 42.59
N GLU A 432 -27.92 53.54 41.81
CA GLU A 432 -27.78 54.63 40.84
C GLU A 432 -28.54 54.36 39.52
N GLY A 433 -29.16 53.18 39.36
CA GLY A 433 -30.07 52.82 38.27
C GLY A 433 -29.50 51.87 37.20
N GLU A 434 -28.25 51.42 37.34
CA GLU A 434 -27.62 50.51 36.36
C GLU A 434 -27.91 49.03 36.68
N SER A 435 -28.30 48.23 35.68
CA SER A 435 -28.43 46.78 35.87
C SER A 435 -27.06 46.11 35.83
N VAL A 436 -26.58 45.60 36.97
CA VAL A 436 -25.24 44.99 37.09
C VAL A 436 -25.33 43.46 37.05
N HIS A 437 -24.35 42.84 36.41
CA HIS A 437 -24.18 41.39 36.39
C HIS A 437 -22.70 41.03 36.39
N GLY A 438 -22.31 40.02 37.17
CA GLY A 438 -20.99 39.43 37.13
C GLY A 438 -20.75 38.42 38.25
N GLN A 439 -19.66 37.66 38.11
CA GLN A 439 -19.23 36.70 39.13
C GLN A 439 -18.46 37.39 40.25
N ARG A 440 -18.73 37.01 41.49
CA ARG A 440 -18.13 37.57 42.71
C ARG A 440 -17.73 36.45 43.66
N GLN A 441 -16.52 36.52 44.19
CA GLN A 441 -16.06 35.58 45.21
C GLN A 441 -16.51 36.06 46.60
N ILE A 442 -17.11 35.16 47.36
CA ILE A 442 -17.47 35.31 48.77
C ILE A 442 -16.85 34.11 49.50
N LEU A 443 -15.97 34.37 50.47
CA LEU A 443 -15.12 33.33 51.08
C LEU A 443 -14.38 32.50 50.01
N ASP A 444 -14.56 31.19 50.01
CA ASP A 444 -14.02 30.18 49.07
C ASP A 444 -14.91 29.96 47.83
N ARG A 445 -16.09 30.59 47.76
CA ARG A 445 -17.13 30.31 46.75
C ARG A 445 -17.32 31.43 45.73
N VAL A 446 -17.71 31.07 44.52
CA VAL A 446 -17.96 31.99 43.40
C VAL A 446 -19.45 32.07 43.09
N PHE A 447 -20.02 33.25 43.27
CA PHE A 447 -21.44 33.52 43.04
C PHE A 447 -21.65 34.30 41.74
N ASP A 448 -22.44 33.75 40.83
CA ASP A 448 -22.92 34.45 39.63
C ASP A 448 -24.06 35.38 40.07
N SER A 449 -23.85 36.69 39.97
CA SER A 449 -24.72 37.69 40.61
C SER A 449 -25.40 38.61 39.59
N TRP A 450 -26.65 38.99 39.89
CA TRP A 450 -27.45 39.95 39.13
C TRP A 450 -28.11 40.96 40.09
N TYR A 451 -27.99 42.24 39.75
CA TYR A 451 -28.63 43.35 40.46
C TYR A 451 -29.56 44.07 39.48
N ARG A 452 -30.86 44.11 39.78
CA ARG A 452 -31.88 44.75 38.94
C ARG A 452 -32.61 45.86 39.71
N PRO A 453 -32.31 47.16 39.44
CA PRO A 453 -33.13 48.24 39.95
C PRO A 453 -34.57 48.17 39.44
N ILE A 454 -35.50 48.46 40.34
CA ILE A 454 -36.91 48.73 40.06
C ILE A 454 -37.09 50.24 40.17
N VAL A 455 -37.51 50.86 39.07
CA VAL A 455 -37.69 52.32 38.95
C VAL A 455 -39.18 52.63 38.88
N GLU A 456 -39.66 53.52 39.74
CA GLU A 456 -41.03 54.03 39.72
C GLU A 456 -40.98 55.58 39.72
N ASP A 457 -41.79 56.21 38.87
CA ASP A 457 -41.82 57.66 38.57
C ASP A 457 -40.49 58.35 38.17
N GLY A 458 -39.38 57.61 38.11
CA GLY A 458 -38.05 58.07 37.66
C GLY A 458 -36.92 57.80 38.65
N ASP A 459 -37.25 57.47 39.89
CA ASP A 459 -36.30 57.16 40.96
C ASP A 459 -36.25 55.63 41.23
N VAL A 460 -35.10 55.12 41.67
CA VAL A 460 -34.95 53.70 42.07
C VAL A 460 -35.63 53.50 43.43
N THR A 461 -36.67 52.67 43.49
CA THR A 461 -37.38 52.37 44.75
C THR A 461 -36.77 51.21 45.52
N ARG A 462 -36.15 50.27 44.79
CA ARG A 462 -35.48 49.07 45.33
C ARG A 462 -34.61 48.41 44.26
N VAL A 463 -33.65 47.59 44.68
CA VAL A 463 -32.91 46.69 43.79
C VAL A 463 -33.23 45.25 44.17
N ILE A 464 -33.64 44.44 43.20
CA ILE A 464 -33.76 42.98 43.36
C ILE A 464 -32.41 42.35 43.01
N GLY A 465 -31.84 41.65 43.97
CA GLY A 465 -30.62 40.87 43.85
C GLY A 465 -30.91 39.37 43.71
N VAL A 466 -30.19 38.72 42.80
CA VAL A 466 -30.14 37.26 42.71
C VAL A 466 -28.67 36.85 42.61
N ALA A 467 -28.25 35.93 43.46
CA ALA A 467 -26.93 35.29 43.38
C ALA A 467 -27.09 33.78 43.35
N ILE A 468 -26.31 33.09 42.51
CA ILE A 468 -26.34 31.63 42.37
C ILE A 468 -24.92 31.12 42.61
N ASP A 469 -24.76 30.11 43.47
CA ASP A 469 -23.48 29.45 43.65
C ASP A 469 -23.09 28.74 42.34
N VAL A 470 -21.92 29.05 41.80
CA VAL A 470 -21.40 28.46 40.57
C VAL A 470 -19.96 27.99 40.75
N THR A 471 -19.53 27.77 41.99
CA THR A 471 -18.15 27.41 42.38
C THR A 471 -17.67 26.18 41.63
N GLU A 472 -18.40 25.07 41.72
CA GLU A 472 -18.15 23.80 41.00
C GLU A 472 -18.02 24.04 39.48
N ARG A 473 -18.99 24.78 38.90
CA ARG A 473 -19.06 25.13 37.47
C ARG A 473 -17.95 26.10 37.01
N VAL A 474 -17.22 26.74 37.93
CA VAL A 474 -16.05 27.57 37.65
C VAL A 474 -14.78 26.74 37.80
N GLN A 475 -14.62 26.02 38.92
CA GLN A 475 -13.51 25.11 39.18
C GLN A 475 -13.36 24.05 38.07
N TYR A 476 -14.44 23.39 37.66
CA TYR A 476 -14.45 22.43 36.55
C TYR A 476 -13.98 23.05 35.22
N ARG A 477 -14.34 24.31 34.96
CA ARG A 477 -13.90 25.05 33.76
C ARG A 477 -12.43 25.44 33.82
N GLU A 478 -11.95 25.84 34.98
CA GLU A 478 -10.55 26.20 35.21
C GLU A 478 -9.66 24.95 35.14
N ALA A 479 -10.06 23.85 35.76
CA ALA A 479 -9.41 22.53 35.63
C ALA A 479 -9.34 22.10 34.15
N LEU A 480 -10.45 22.15 33.39
CA LEU A 480 -10.43 21.87 31.95
C LEU A 480 -9.47 22.78 31.16
N SER A 481 -9.38 24.06 31.52
CA SER A 481 -8.48 25.01 30.86
C SER A 481 -7.02 24.67 31.14
N THR A 482 -6.67 24.38 32.40
CA THR A 482 -5.31 24.02 32.81
C THR A 482 -4.91 22.65 32.25
N LEU A 483 -5.82 21.67 32.21
CA LEU A 483 -5.61 20.38 31.53
C LEU A 483 -5.37 20.55 30.02
N HIS A 484 -5.93 21.57 29.37
CA HIS A 484 -5.71 21.86 27.95
C HIS A 484 -4.33 22.51 27.69
N GLU A 485 -3.87 23.38 28.59
CA GLU A 485 -2.49 23.90 28.54
C GLU A 485 -1.48 22.79 28.84
N ALA A 486 -1.73 21.97 29.87
CA ALA A 486 -0.92 20.80 30.20
C ALA A 486 -0.87 19.76 29.06
N THR A 487 -2.01 19.50 28.41
CA THR A 487 -2.10 18.71 27.17
C THR A 487 -1.12 19.21 26.10
N SER A 488 -1.00 20.52 25.94
CA SER A 488 -0.10 21.14 24.97
C SER A 488 1.38 20.97 25.36
N HIS A 489 1.71 21.06 26.65
CA HIS A 489 3.07 20.88 27.15
C HIS A 489 3.54 19.41 27.08
N LEU A 490 2.67 18.47 27.47
CA LEU A 490 2.84 17.03 27.29
C LEU A 490 3.11 16.67 25.81
N LEU A 491 2.44 17.35 24.87
CA LEU A 491 2.70 17.26 23.43
C LEU A 491 3.99 17.97 22.97
N THR A 492 4.84 18.45 23.87
CA THR A 492 6.23 18.88 23.55
C THR A 492 7.32 17.99 24.15
N VAL A 493 6.95 16.99 24.96
CA VAL A 493 7.92 16.08 25.59
C VAL A 493 8.48 15.06 24.59
N ASP A 494 9.79 14.78 24.72
CA ASP A 494 10.57 13.89 23.85
C ASP A 494 10.93 12.52 24.47
N SER A 495 10.83 12.35 25.79
CA SER A 495 11.09 11.06 26.48
C SER A 495 9.86 10.53 27.21
N LYS A 496 9.80 9.19 27.40
CA LYS A 496 8.68 8.56 28.11
C LYS A 496 8.70 8.88 29.61
N ASP A 497 9.88 9.01 30.20
CA ASP A 497 10.01 9.13 31.65
C ASP A 497 9.68 10.57 32.09
N ASP A 498 10.19 11.60 31.37
CA ASP A 498 9.76 13.01 31.56
C ASP A 498 8.23 13.16 31.39
N ALA A 499 7.63 12.41 30.46
CA ALA A 499 6.18 12.44 30.24
C ALA A 499 5.42 11.79 31.41
N CYS A 500 5.96 10.73 32.04
CA CYS A 500 5.37 10.12 33.23
C CYS A 500 5.43 11.06 34.43
N GLU A 501 6.56 11.73 34.66
CA GLU A 501 6.69 12.76 35.70
C GLU A 501 5.69 13.90 35.49
N TYR A 502 5.54 14.38 34.24
CA TYR A 502 4.60 15.45 33.92
C TYR A 502 3.12 15.03 34.07
N ILE A 503 2.76 13.78 33.74
CA ILE A 503 1.40 13.26 33.96
C ILE A 503 1.04 13.26 35.45
N VAL A 504 1.96 12.85 36.31
CA VAL A 504 1.76 12.86 37.77
C VAL A 504 1.67 14.29 38.31
N ALA A 505 2.60 15.17 37.92
CA ALA A 505 2.59 16.57 38.38
C ALA A 505 1.28 17.29 38.04
N VAL A 506 0.71 17.05 36.85
CA VAL A 506 -0.58 17.63 36.45
C VAL A 506 -1.76 17.03 37.22
N ALA A 507 -1.70 15.74 37.60
CA ALA A 507 -2.73 15.13 38.44
C ALA A 507 -2.68 15.66 39.89
N ASP A 508 -1.47 15.89 40.42
CA ASP A 508 -1.21 16.54 41.72
C ASP A 508 -1.71 18.01 41.70
N ASP A 509 -1.14 18.85 40.82
CA ASP A 509 -1.33 20.32 40.81
C ASP A 509 -2.72 20.78 40.33
N VAL A 510 -3.43 19.99 39.50
CA VAL A 510 -4.66 20.42 38.80
C VAL A 510 -5.91 19.65 39.21
N LEU A 511 -5.76 18.41 39.68
CA LEU A 511 -6.88 17.52 40.03
C LEU A 511 -6.88 17.10 41.52
N ASP A 512 -5.89 17.49 42.31
CA ASP A 512 -5.74 17.12 43.73
C ASP A 512 -5.67 15.58 43.93
N LEU A 513 -5.01 14.88 42.99
CA LEU A 513 -4.97 13.41 42.92
C LEU A 513 -3.62 12.81 43.29
N ASP A 514 -3.57 12.19 44.48
CA ASP A 514 -2.56 11.20 44.87
C ASP A 514 -2.45 10.09 43.80
N SER A 515 -1.38 10.14 43.00
CA SER A 515 -1.33 9.42 41.72
C SER A 515 0.01 8.77 41.40
N ILE A 516 -0.03 7.76 40.53
CA ILE A 516 1.09 6.94 40.08
C ILE A 516 0.95 6.68 38.58
N VAL A 517 2.05 6.79 37.83
CA VAL A 517 2.16 6.21 36.49
C VAL A 517 3.05 4.97 36.55
N PHE A 518 2.46 3.81 36.28
CA PHE A 518 3.17 2.56 36.06
C PHE A 518 3.51 2.43 34.57
N ARG A 519 4.79 2.31 34.22
CA ARG A 519 5.26 2.05 32.86
C ARG A 519 5.51 0.55 32.65
N PHE A 520 5.12 0.03 31.50
CA PHE A 520 5.43 -1.34 31.10
C PHE A 520 6.89 -1.48 30.67
N ASP A 521 7.57 -2.52 31.13
CA ASP A 521 8.91 -2.92 30.70
C ASP A 521 8.83 -4.14 29.77
N GLU A 522 8.98 -3.91 28.47
CA GLU A 522 8.97 -4.94 27.42
C GLU A 522 10.05 -6.05 27.63
N GLN A 523 11.12 -5.80 28.40
CA GLN A 523 12.19 -6.77 28.66
C GLN A 523 11.92 -7.66 29.88
N ARG A 524 11.22 -7.14 30.89
CA ARG A 524 10.84 -7.88 32.12
C ARG A 524 9.43 -8.45 32.08
N ASN A 525 8.56 -7.90 31.24
CA ASN A 525 7.12 -8.19 31.20
C ASN A 525 6.44 -7.87 32.55
N GLU A 526 6.84 -6.73 33.15
CA GLU A 526 6.37 -6.19 34.42
C GLU A 526 5.89 -4.74 34.23
N LEU A 527 4.97 -4.29 35.09
CA LEU A 527 4.67 -2.87 35.30
C LEU A 527 5.54 -2.33 36.43
N GLU A 528 6.35 -1.31 36.15
CA GLU A 528 7.19 -0.62 37.13
C GLU A 528 6.70 0.82 37.37
N PRO A 529 6.72 1.33 38.62
CA PRO A 529 6.39 2.73 38.86
C PRO A 529 7.46 3.62 38.21
N ALA A 530 7.01 4.50 37.32
CA ALA A 530 7.88 5.46 36.62
C ALA A 530 7.85 6.85 37.28
N ALA A 531 6.68 7.27 37.78
CA ALA A 531 6.50 8.48 38.58
C ALA A 531 5.33 8.30 39.56
N TYR A 532 5.35 9.03 40.68
CA TYR A 532 4.27 9.06 41.68
C TYR A 532 4.30 10.34 42.52
N SER A 533 3.16 10.77 43.07
CA SER A 533 3.07 12.00 43.87
C SER A 533 3.79 11.87 45.20
N SER A 534 4.23 13.01 45.75
CA SER A 534 5.03 13.02 46.97
C SER A 534 4.19 12.87 48.25
N ASP A 535 2.88 13.12 48.17
CA ASP A 535 1.91 12.90 49.25
C ASP A 535 1.55 11.40 49.36
N LEU A 536 1.33 10.73 48.23
CA LEU A 536 1.13 9.29 48.13
C LEU A 536 2.29 8.49 48.75
N GLU A 537 3.55 8.83 48.48
CA GLU A 537 4.69 8.14 49.12
C GLU A 537 4.69 8.32 50.65
N ARG A 538 4.17 9.44 51.16
CA ARG A 538 3.99 9.67 52.61
C ARG A 538 2.78 8.92 53.18
N ALA A 539 1.74 8.68 52.39
CA ALA A 539 0.51 7.99 52.81
C ALA A 539 0.62 6.46 52.78
N ILE A 540 1.20 5.88 51.72
CA ILE A 540 1.25 4.43 51.48
C ILE A 540 2.65 3.87 51.23
N GLY A 541 3.68 4.72 51.13
CA GLY A 541 5.07 4.30 50.86
C GLY A 541 5.37 4.14 49.37
N THR A 542 6.60 3.68 49.06
CA THR A 542 7.07 3.50 47.68
C THR A 542 6.24 2.42 46.95
N PRO A 543 5.64 2.71 45.77
CA PRO A 543 4.79 1.75 45.06
C PRO A 543 5.49 0.44 44.65
N PRO A 544 4.77 -0.70 44.64
CA PRO A 544 5.30 -1.99 44.20
C PRO A 544 5.40 -2.09 42.66
N ARG A 545 6.08 -3.14 42.19
CA ARG A 545 6.01 -3.62 40.80
C ARG A 545 4.92 -4.67 40.67
N PHE A 546 4.31 -4.80 39.50
CA PHE A 546 3.27 -5.80 39.23
C PHE A 546 3.66 -6.70 38.05
N GLY A 547 3.70 -8.01 38.29
CA GLY A 547 3.89 -9.03 37.25
C GLY A 547 2.57 -9.56 36.66
N PRO A 548 2.65 -10.52 35.72
CA PRO A 548 1.49 -11.04 35.01
C PRO A 548 0.39 -11.66 35.89
N GLY A 549 -0.72 -10.94 36.02
CA GLY A 549 -1.88 -11.33 36.82
C GLY A 549 -1.90 -10.77 38.25
N GLU A 550 -0.97 -9.88 38.60
CA GLU A 550 -0.87 -9.32 39.96
C GLU A 550 -1.63 -8.00 40.10
N GLY A 551 -2.67 -8.00 40.94
CA GLY A 551 -3.38 -6.79 41.34
C GLY A 551 -4.33 -6.20 40.28
N ILE A 552 -5.15 -5.25 40.73
CA ILE A 552 -6.04 -4.43 39.88
C ILE A 552 -5.24 -3.74 38.75
N THR A 553 -4.05 -3.21 39.07
CA THR A 553 -3.17 -2.49 38.13
C THR A 553 -2.83 -3.33 36.89
N TRP A 554 -2.48 -4.62 37.06
CA TRP A 554 -2.19 -5.48 35.92
C TRP A 554 -3.45 -5.82 35.12
N GLU A 555 -4.60 -6.03 35.78
CA GLU A 555 -5.85 -6.30 35.05
C GLU A 555 -6.28 -5.11 34.20
N THR A 556 -6.18 -3.87 34.71
CA THR A 556 -6.45 -2.65 33.93
C THR A 556 -5.54 -2.57 32.69
N PHE A 557 -4.25 -2.91 32.81
CA PHE A 557 -3.33 -2.98 31.67
C PHE A 557 -3.75 -4.05 30.66
N ALA A 558 -3.97 -5.29 31.11
CA ALA A 558 -4.22 -6.45 30.25
C ALA A 558 -5.61 -6.44 29.59
N THR A 559 -6.60 -5.81 30.22
CA THR A 559 -7.98 -5.67 29.68
C THR A 559 -8.19 -4.40 28.86
N GLY A 560 -7.30 -3.40 29.00
CA GLY A 560 -7.46 -2.09 28.37
C GLY A 560 -8.72 -1.33 28.81
N THR A 561 -9.33 -1.70 29.95
CA THR A 561 -10.60 -1.14 30.45
C THR A 561 -10.37 -0.37 31.74
N PRO A 562 -10.77 0.93 31.84
CA PRO A 562 -10.65 1.69 33.08
C PRO A 562 -11.56 1.14 34.18
N SER A 563 -11.14 1.22 35.44
CA SER A 563 -11.85 0.67 36.61
C SER A 563 -11.84 1.68 37.75
N VAL A 564 -12.94 1.74 38.51
CA VAL A 564 -13.13 2.66 39.65
C VAL A 564 -13.68 1.87 40.83
N PHE A 565 -13.21 2.15 42.04
CA PHE A 565 -13.63 1.46 43.27
C PHE A 565 -13.83 2.46 44.41
N GLU A 566 -14.98 2.38 45.08
CA GLU A 566 -15.28 3.10 46.33
C GLU A 566 -14.38 2.61 47.49
N ASP A 567 -14.12 1.29 47.53
CA ASP A 567 -13.12 0.63 48.37
C ASP A 567 -12.44 -0.52 47.60
N VAL A 568 -11.17 -0.35 47.22
CA VAL A 568 -10.40 -1.32 46.41
C VAL A 568 -10.30 -2.71 47.05
N ARG A 569 -10.50 -2.80 48.36
CA ARG A 569 -10.39 -4.06 49.13
C ARG A 569 -11.66 -4.92 49.04
N GLU A 570 -12.71 -4.43 48.39
CA GLU A 570 -13.86 -5.25 47.97
C GLU A 570 -13.59 -6.00 46.65
N SER A 571 -12.51 -5.65 45.94
CA SER A 571 -12.05 -6.39 44.76
C SER A 571 -11.33 -7.68 45.16
N GLU A 572 -11.72 -8.82 44.56
CA GLU A 572 -11.01 -10.12 44.66
C GLU A 572 -9.55 -10.07 44.16
N ARG A 573 -9.12 -8.93 43.62
CA ARG A 573 -7.78 -8.69 43.03
C ARG A 573 -7.06 -7.50 43.66
N VAL A 574 -7.42 -7.09 44.88
CA VAL A 574 -6.57 -6.18 45.65
C VAL A 574 -5.18 -6.81 45.84
N TYR A 575 -4.11 -6.02 45.65
CA TYR A 575 -2.73 -6.54 45.71
C TYR A 575 -2.28 -6.89 47.14
N ASP A 576 -2.75 -6.11 48.11
CA ASP A 576 -2.55 -6.33 49.54
C ASP A 576 -3.86 -6.03 50.28
N GLU A 577 -4.47 -7.05 50.88
CA GLU A 577 -5.71 -6.93 51.68
C GLU A 577 -5.53 -5.99 52.89
N SER A 578 -4.29 -5.78 53.33
CA SER A 578 -3.92 -4.91 54.46
C SER A 578 -3.58 -3.46 54.07
N THR A 579 -3.75 -3.10 52.79
CA THR A 579 -3.50 -1.74 52.29
C THR A 579 -4.32 -0.66 53.01
N ASN A 580 -3.69 0.52 53.18
CA ASN A 580 -4.37 1.74 53.64
C ASN A 580 -5.19 2.42 52.52
N VAL A 581 -4.99 2.03 51.25
CA VAL A 581 -5.80 2.52 50.13
C VAL A 581 -7.25 2.09 50.30
N ARG A 582 -8.17 3.04 50.08
CA ARG A 582 -9.61 2.85 50.11
C ARG A 582 -10.16 3.13 48.71
N SER A 583 -10.43 4.37 48.29
CA SER A 583 -10.82 4.60 46.89
C SER A 583 -9.65 4.33 45.91
N GLY A 584 -9.97 3.93 44.68
CA GLY A 584 -8.98 3.72 43.62
C GLY A 584 -9.55 3.84 42.22
N LEU A 585 -8.86 4.62 41.37
CA LEU A 585 -9.19 4.91 39.98
C LEU A 585 -8.02 4.49 39.09
N TYR A 586 -8.25 3.51 38.21
CA TYR A 586 -7.21 2.89 37.37
C TYR A 586 -7.56 3.08 35.89
N ILE A 587 -6.67 3.69 35.10
CA ILE A 587 -6.89 4.00 33.67
C ILE A 587 -5.70 3.54 32.81
N PRO A 588 -5.93 2.75 31.75
CA PRO A 588 -4.84 2.21 30.93
C PRO A 588 -4.32 3.23 29.89
N LEU A 589 -3.00 3.37 29.84
CA LEU A 589 -2.28 4.24 28.91
C LEU A 589 -1.87 3.50 27.62
N GLY A 590 -2.71 2.56 27.16
CA GLY A 590 -2.42 1.67 26.04
C GLY A 590 -1.27 0.71 26.33
N GLU A 591 -0.42 0.43 25.32
CA GLU A 591 0.75 -0.45 25.43
C GLU A 591 1.82 0.07 26.42
N HIS A 592 1.72 1.32 26.88
CA HIS A 592 2.77 1.96 27.68
C HIS A 592 2.64 1.73 29.19
N GLY A 593 1.46 1.34 29.69
CA GLY A 593 1.23 1.08 31.12
C GLY A 593 -0.13 1.59 31.64
N VAL A 594 -0.17 2.02 32.90
CA VAL A 594 -1.40 2.40 33.63
C VAL A 594 -1.18 3.63 34.49
N PHE A 595 -2.12 4.58 34.43
CA PHE A 595 -2.28 5.64 35.42
C PHE A 595 -3.19 5.12 36.55
N ALA A 596 -2.82 5.38 37.81
CA ALA A 596 -3.66 5.08 38.97
C ALA A 596 -3.72 6.29 39.90
N ALA A 597 -4.91 6.68 40.34
CA ALA A 597 -5.11 7.57 41.48
C ALA A 597 -5.70 6.76 42.65
N VAL A 598 -5.23 7.01 43.87
CA VAL A 598 -5.59 6.23 45.07
C VAL A 598 -5.70 7.13 46.30
N SER A 599 -6.72 6.94 47.14
CA SER A 599 -6.88 7.70 48.39
C SER A 599 -6.96 6.78 49.61
N THR A 600 -6.77 7.34 50.80
CA THR A 600 -7.00 6.65 52.09
C THR A 600 -8.43 6.83 52.62
N ALA A 601 -9.25 7.64 51.95
CA ALA A 601 -10.69 7.76 52.19
C ALA A 601 -11.51 6.91 51.20
N THR A 602 -12.65 6.40 51.65
CA THR A 602 -13.65 5.72 50.81
C THR A 602 -14.48 6.73 50.03
N ASP A 603 -14.97 6.34 48.85
CA ASP A 603 -15.95 7.13 48.06
C ASP A 603 -15.49 8.58 47.82
N GLN A 604 -14.34 8.72 47.15
CA GLN A 604 -13.62 9.98 46.96
C GLN A 604 -13.61 10.48 45.50
N TYR A 605 -14.08 9.68 44.55
CA TYR A 605 -14.00 9.98 43.12
C TYR A 605 -15.39 10.04 42.49
N ASP A 606 -15.90 11.26 42.31
CA ASP A 606 -17.18 11.51 41.65
C ASP A 606 -17.12 11.32 40.11
N GLU A 607 -18.29 11.37 39.46
CA GLU A 607 -18.41 11.11 38.03
C GLU A 607 -17.67 12.16 37.18
N ASP A 608 -17.69 13.43 37.59
CA ASP A 608 -17.00 14.54 36.92
C ASP A 608 -15.47 14.40 37.00
N THR A 609 -14.92 14.07 38.17
CA THR A 609 -13.48 13.76 38.34
C THR A 609 -13.08 12.57 37.49
N VAL A 610 -13.90 11.52 37.49
CA VAL A 610 -13.65 10.31 36.69
C VAL A 610 -13.71 10.62 35.18
N GLU A 611 -14.56 11.54 34.70
CA GLU A 611 -14.51 12.03 33.31
C GLU A 611 -13.23 12.83 33.01
N LEU A 612 -12.84 13.77 33.88
CA LEU A 612 -11.64 14.59 33.71
C LEU A 612 -10.36 13.74 33.60
N VAL A 613 -10.19 12.75 34.47
CA VAL A 613 -9.02 11.85 34.44
C VAL A 613 -9.06 10.94 33.21
N LYS A 614 -10.23 10.44 32.77
CA LYS A 614 -10.35 9.67 31.51
C LYS A 614 -9.93 10.52 30.29
N LEU A 615 -10.35 11.78 30.25
CA LEU A 615 -9.98 12.72 29.19
C LEU A 615 -8.46 12.98 29.19
N PHE A 616 -7.88 13.30 30.35
CA PHE A 616 -6.45 13.53 30.49
C PHE A 616 -5.62 12.29 30.15
N ALA A 617 -6.00 11.11 30.64
CA ALA A 617 -5.33 9.85 30.34
C ALA A 617 -5.38 9.47 28.85
N THR A 618 -6.44 9.87 28.14
CA THR A 618 -6.55 9.70 26.67
C THR A 618 -5.48 10.53 25.95
N THR A 619 -5.25 11.77 26.39
CA THR A 619 -4.15 12.62 25.90
C THR A 619 -2.78 12.06 26.30
N ALA A 620 -2.61 11.64 27.56
CA ALA A 620 -1.40 11.03 28.10
C ALA A 620 -0.93 9.85 27.22
N LYS A 621 -1.85 8.94 26.92
CA LYS A 621 -1.64 7.84 25.97
C LYS A 621 -1.18 8.34 24.60
N ALA A 622 -1.87 9.31 24.01
CA ALA A 622 -1.54 9.81 22.67
C ALA A 622 -0.14 10.45 22.57
N ALA A 623 0.34 11.10 23.63
CA ALA A 623 1.72 11.60 23.70
C ALA A 623 2.74 10.47 23.82
N LEU A 624 2.49 9.47 24.68
CA LEU A 624 3.35 8.29 24.84
C LEU A 624 3.42 7.44 23.55
N ASP A 625 2.29 7.27 22.85
CA ASP A 625 2.19 6.67 21.52
C ASP A 625 3.08 7.40 20.51
N ARG A 626 3.03 8.75 20.50
CA ARG A 626 3.88 9.58 19.64
C ARG A 626 5.36 9.41 19.98
N ILE A 627 5.75 9.53 21.25
CA ILE A 627 7.15 9.40 21.70
C ILE A 627 7.70 8.02 21.31
N GLY A 628 6.94 6.95 21.57
CA GLY A 628 7.28 5.58 21.16
C GLY A 628 7.43 5.44 19.64
N ARG A 629 6.50 6.00 18.86
CA ARG A 629 6.55 5.98 17.38
C ARG A 629 7.74 6.75 16.82
N THR A 630 7.99 7.97 17.31
CA THR A 630 9.13 8.80 16.87
C THR A 630 10.46 8.12 17.16
N ARG A 631 10.59 7.43 18.29
CA ARG A 631 11.79 6.65 18.62
C ARG A 631 11.97 5.46 17.68
N ARG A 632 10.94 4.59 17.55
CA ARG A 632 10.94 3.44 16.64
C ARG A 632 11.25 3.84 15.18
N LEU A 633 10.77 5.01 14.72
CA LEU A 633 11.07 5.55 13.39
C LEU A 633 12.54 5.95 13.22
N HIS A 634 13.14 6.68 14.18
CA HIS A 634 14.57 7.05 14.10
C HIS A 634 15.51 5.86 14.22
N GLU A 635 15.13 4.82 14.96
CA GLU A 635 15.88 3.57 15.07
C GLU A 635 15.84 2.82 13.71
N ASN A 636 14.66 2.65 13.10
CA ASN A 636 14.52 2.06 11.76
C ASN A 636 15.22 2.87 10.65
N GLU A 637 15.16 4.20 10.68
CA GLU A 637 15.82 5.05 9.66
C GLU A 637 17.35 4.91 9.70
N ARG A 638 17.92 4.72 10.90
CA ARG A 638 19.36 4.44 11.07
C ARG A 638 19.72 3.07 10.51
N GLU A 639 18.90 2.05 10.77
CA GLU A 639 19.12 0.70 10.23
C GLU A 639 19.04 0.69 8.70
N LEU A 640 18.01 1.31 8.10
CA LEU A 640 17.87 1.42 6.64
C LEU A 640 19.06 2.16 6.01
N LYS A 641 19.57 3.23 6.64
CA LYS A 641 20.80 3.93 6.21
C LYS A 641 22.08 3.13 6.41
N GLN A 642 22.05 2.04 7.18
CA GLN A 642 23.17 1.09 7.29
C GLN A 642 23.03 -0.05 6.27
N GLN A 643 21.82 -0.58 6.07
CA GLN A 643 21.51 -1.61 5.08
C GLN A 643 21.76 -1.11 3.65
N ASN A 644 21.32 0.11 3.29
CA ASN A 644 21.57 0.68 1.95
C ASN A 644 23.07 0.82 1.66
N ARG A 645 23.86 1.37 2.58
CA ARG A 645 25.32 1.50 2.41
C ARG A 645 26.06 0.17 2.29
N TYR A 646 25.52 -0.90 2.87
CA TYR A 646 26.03 -2.26 2.64
C TYR A 646 25.65 -2.78 1.25
N LEU A 647 24.41 -2.57 0.81
CA LEU A 647 23.93 -2.97 -0.52
C LEU A 647 24.65 -2.22 -1.66
N GLU A 648 24.96 -0.93 -1.46
CA GLU A 648 25.74 -0.09 -2.38
C GLU A 648 27.13 -0.70 -2.63
N ARG A 649 27.93 -0.91 -1.57
CA ARG A 649 29.26 -1.57 -1.65
C ARG A 649 29.22 -2.95 -2.29
N VAL A 650 28.21 -3.77 -1.95
CA VAL A 650 28.01 -5.10 -2.53
C VAL A 650 27.61 -5.05 -4.01
N ASN A 651 26.95 -3.97 -4.47
CA ASN A 651 26.58 -3.81 -5.87
C ASN A 651 27.73 -3.28 -6.73
N GLU A 652 28.49 -2.30 -6.23
CA GLU A 652 29.74 -1.83 -6.85
C GLU A 652 30.75 -2.96 -7.03
N SER A 653 30.96 -3.76 -5.96
CA SER A 653 31.82 -4.95 -6.00
C SER A 653 31.39 -5.97 -7.08
N LYS A 654 30.08 -6.12 -7.36
CA LYS A 654 29.60 -6.96 -8.47
C LYS A 654 29.86 -6.33 -9.84
N GLN A 655 29.68 -5.01 -9.97
CA GLN A 655 29.90 -4.29 -11.23
C GLN A 655 31.36 -4.41 -11.66
N ILE A 656 32.30 -4.15 -10.74
CA ILE A 656 33.74 -4.27 -10.99
C ILE A 656 34.13 -5.69 -11.43
N ARG A 657 33.48 -6.72 -10.87
CA ARG A 657 33.67 -8.11 -11.33
C ARG A 657 33.22 -8.28 -12.78
N GLN A 658 32.03 -7.82 -13.11
CA GLN A 658 31.47 -7.94 -14.46
C GLN A 658 32.30 -7.16 -15.49
N ASP A 659 32.75 -5.94 -15.17
CA ASP A 659 33.57 -5.12 -16.04
C ASP A 659 34.93 -5.80 -16.32
N ILE A 660 35.55 -6.41 -15.31
CA ILE A 660 36.80 -7.16 -15.47
C ILE A 660 36.58 -8.46 -16.26
N GLU A 661 35.50 -9.21 -16.01
CA GLU A 661 35.11 -10.39 -16.80
C GLU A 661 34.89 -10.02 -18.29
N GLU A 662 34.23 -8.89 -18.57
CA GLU A 662 33.99 -8.37 -19.92
C GLU A 662 35.30 -7.92 -20.61
N HIS A 663 36.23 -7.33 -19.86
CA HIS A 663 37.58 -7.03 -20.35
C HIS A 663 38.42 -8.29 -20.63
N LEU A 664 38.33 -9.33 -19.80
CA LEU A 664 39.02 -10.61 -20.02
C LEU A 664 38.51 -11.30 -21.29
N LEU A 665 37.19 -11.31 -21.52
CA LEU A 665 36.57 -11.91 -22.70
C LEU A 665 36.93 -11.21 -24.03
N ARG A 666 37.25 -9.91 -23.99
CA ARG A 666 37.58 -9.10 -25.18
C ARG A 666 39.08 -8.98 -25.48
N ALA A 667 39.97 -9.39 -24.58
CA ALA A 667 41.39 -9.11 -24.71
C ALA A 667 42.11 -10.16 -25.59
N ASP A 668 42.67 -9.74 -26.73
CA ASP A 668 43.49 -10.60 -27.59
C ASP A 668 44.96 -10.76 -27.13
N SER A 669 45.40 -10.02 -26.11
CA SER A 669 46.78 -10.09 -25.61
C SER A 669 46.87 -9.94 -24.10
N ARG A 670 47.92 -10.52 -23.50
CA ARG A 670 48.25 -10.34 -22.08
C ARG A 670 48.38 -8.86 -21.69
N GLU A 671 48.90 -8.02 -22.58
CA GLU A 671 49.06 -6.58 -22.35
C GLU A 671 47.75 -5.80 -22.46
N ALA A 672 46.76 -6.32 -23.19
CA ALA A 672 45.40 -5.78 -23.15
C ALA A 672 44.71 -6.14 -21.82
N ILE A 673 44.83 -7.40 -21.37
CA ILE A 673 44.37 -7.85 -20.04
C ILE A 673 44.96 -6.98 -18.93
N GLU A 674 46.30 -6.93 -18.84
CA GLU A 674 47.00 -6.29 -17.72
C GLU A 674 46.81 -4.76 -17.69
N ARG A 675 46.51 -4.14 -18.83
CA ARG A 675 46.15 -2.71 -18.87
C ARG A 675 44.69 -2.48 -18.51
N GLY A 676 43.77 -3.27 -19.07
CA GLY A 676 42.34 -3.18 -18.78
C GLY A 676 42.04 -3.28 -17.29
N ILE A 677 42.51 -4.36 -16.64
CA ILE A 677 42.30 -4.59 -15.20
C ILE A 677 42.82 -3.42 -14.35
N CYS A 678 44.04 -2.93 -14.64
CA CYS A 678 44.59 -1.81 -13.88
C CYS A 678 43.74 -0.55 -14.08
N THR A 679 43.30 -0.25 -15.30
CA THR A 679 42.44 0.90 -15.60
C THR A 679 41.09 0.80 -14.90
N THR A 680 40.34 -0.31 -15.04
CA THR A 680 39.02 -0.49 -14.39
C THR A 680 39.10 -0.30 -12.87
N LEU A 681 40.15 -0.83 -12.24
CA LEU A 681 40.35 -0.66 -10.80
C LEU A 681 40.76 0.77 -10.44
N ALA A 682 41.62 1.43 -11.22
CA ALA A 682 42.03 2.82 -10.99
C ALA A 682 40.97 3.87 -11.33
N GLU A 683 39.89 3.48 -12.01
CA GLU A 683 38.70 4.32 -12.28
C GLU A 683 37.61 4.14 -11.21
N THR A 684 37.81 3.21 -10.26
CA THR A 684 36.91 3.00 -9.11
C THR A 684 37.24 3.97 -7.97
N GLU A 685 36.23 4.62 -7.38
CA GLU A 685 36.38 5.59 -6.27
C GLU A 685 37.19 5.03 -5.08
N HIS A 686 37.00 3.74 -4.77
CA HIS A 686 37.70 3.02 -3.69
C HIS A 686 39.18 2.69 -3.96
N CYS A 687 39.68 2.82 -5.21
CA CYS A 687 41.02 2.39 -5.60
C CYS A 687 41.75 3.46 -6.43
N SER A 688 42.58 4.26 -5.74
CA SER A 688 43.37 5.36 -6.33
C SER A 688 44.52 4.91 -7.23
N PHE A 689 45.01 3.67 -7.08
CA PHE A 689 46.16 3.13 -7.81
C PHE A 689 46.14 1.60 -7.88
N ALA A 690 46.34 1.04 -9.07
CA ALA A 690 46.43 -0.41 -9.29
C ALA A 690 47.59 -0.79 -10.23
N TRP A 691 48.24 -1.92 -9.97
CA TRP A 691 49.33 -2.44 -10.79
C TRP A 691 49.41 -3.97 -10.83
N ILE A 692 49.96 -4.51 -11.92
CA ILE A 692 50.26 -5.93 -12.10
C ILE A 692 51.77 -6.12 -12.29
N GLY A 693 52.34 -7.05 -11.54
CA GLY A 693 53.76 -7.41 -11.59
C GLY A 693 53.99 -8.88 -11.93
N GLU A 694 55.10 -9.17 -12.61
CA GLU A 694 55.58 -10.53 -12.90
C GLU A 694 56.86 -10.83 -12.10
N PRO A 695 56.97 -11.99 -11.41
CA PRO A 695 58.20 -12.38 -10.74
C PRO A 695 59.33 -12.65 -11.75
N ASP A 696 60.53 -12.17 -11.44
CA ASP A 696 61.75 -12.51 -12.18
C ASP A 696 62.02 -14.04 -12.11
N PRO A 697 62.67 -14.68 -13.12
CA PRO A 697 62.92 -16.13 -13.12
C PRO A 697 63.73 -16.66 -11.92
N SER A 698 64.41 -15.80 -11.15
CA SER A 698 65.03 -16.16 -9.86
C SER A 698 64.04 -16.30 -8.69
N GLY A 699 62.77 -15.90 -8.87
CA GLY A 699 61.77 -15.76 -7.82
C GLY A 699 62.03 -14.61 -6.83
N SER A 700 63.12 -13.85 -6.98
CA SER A 700 63.60 -12.94 -5.92
C SER A 700 62.94 -11.56 -5.90
N ARG A 701 62.53 -11.04 -7.05
CA ARG A 701 61.97 -9.70 -7.26
C ARG A 701 60.75 -9.75 -8.15
N ILE A 702 59.80 -8.85 -7.91
CA ILE A 702 58.64 -8.64 -8.77
C ILE A 702 58.92 -7.42 -9.65
N ARG A 703 58.74 -7.52 -10.97
CA ARG A 703 58.83 -6.38 -11.90
C ARG A 703 57.42 -5.93 -12.26
N PRO A 704 57.07 -4.63 -12.11
CA PRO A 704 55.83 -4.09 -12.68
C PRO A 704 55.79 -4.31 -14.20
N ARG A 705 54.63 -4.74 -14.72
CA ARG A 705 54.34 -4.88 -16.16
C ARG A 705 53.32 -3.85 -16.65
N SER A 706 52.31 -3.55 -15.83
CA SER A 706 51.25 -2.59 -16.13
C SER A 706 50.81 -1.91 -14.85
N HIS A 707 50.37 -0.65 -14.93
CA HIS A 707 49.82 0.11 -13.82
C HIS A 707 48.88 1.22 -14.33
N ALA A 708 47.95 1.66 -13.49
CA ALA A 708 47.08 2.80 -13.75
C ALA A 708 46.70 3.49 -12.42
N GLY A 709 46.21 4.73 -12.50
CA GLY A 709 45.96 5.57 -11.33
C GLY A 709 47.20 6.32 -10.84
N LEU A 710 47.12 6.84 -9.62
CA LEU A 710 48.07 7.79 -9.06
C LEU A 710 49.21 7.10 -8.29
N ASP A 711 50.16 6.47 -8.99
CA ASP A 711 51.36 5.81 -8.40
C ASP A 711 52.14 6.68 -7.39
N ARG A 712 52.19 8.00 -7.61
CA ARG A 712 52.89 8.98 -6.73
C ARG A 712 54.38 8.63 -6.50
N GLY A 713 55.03 7.92 -7.43
CA GLY A 713 56.42 7.46 -7.30
C GLY A 713 56.59 6.33 -6.29
N TYR A 714 55.60 5.45 -6.12
CA TYR A 714 55.64 4.33 -5.18
C TYR A 714 56.42 3.14 -5.76
N LEU A 715 56.14 2.75 -7.01
CA LEU A 715 56.85 1.66 -7.69
C LEU A 715 58.34 1.95 -7.93
N GLU A 716 58.74 3.22 -7.96
CA GLU A 716 60.16 3.61 -8.03
C GLU A 716 60.89 3.53 -6.68
N ALA A 717 60.16 3.63 -5.56
CA ALA A 717 60.73 3.61 -4.21
C ALA A 717 60.72 2.22 -3.56
N VAL A 718 59.64 1.45 -3.74
CA VAL A 718 59.46 0.15 -3.09
C VAL A 718 59.81 -0.98 -4.04
N THR A 719 61.01 -1.57 -3.88
CA THR A 719 61.38 -2.80 -4.59
C THR A 719 60.67 -4.00 -3.96
N ALA A 720 59.57 -4.45 -4.57
CA ALA A 720 58.86 -5.65 -4.13
C ALA A 720 59.72 -6.92 -4.29
N THR A 721 59.90 -7.65 -3.18
CA THR A 721 60.75 -8.85 -3.09
C THR A 721 60.02 -9.98 -2.37
N ALA A 722 60.36 -11.23 -2.68
CA ALA A 722 59.69 -12.41 -2.13
C ALA A 722 60.58 -13.29 -1.21
N VAL A 723 61.85 -12.90 -0.99
CA VAL A 723 62.91 -13.77 -0.45
C VAL A 723 63.54 -13.26 0.87
N ASP A 724 63.38 -11.99 1.21
CA ASP A 724 64.05 -11.33 2.35
C ASP A 724 63.02 -10.69 3.30
N ASP A 725 63.44 -10.12 4.44
CA ASP A 725 62.53 -9.48 5.43
C ASP A 725 61.78 -8.25 4.85
N SER A 726 62.20 -7.71 3.70
CA SER A 726 61.41 -6.76 2.91
C SER A 726 60.11 -7.35 2.34
N ALA A 727 59.91 -8.67 2.39
CA ALA A 727 58.62 -9.33 2.13
C ALA A 727 57.62 -9.19 3.31
N ALA A 728 57.59 -8.00 3.92
CA ALA A 728 56.49 -7.46 4.71
C ALA A 728 55.48 -6.69 3.82
N GLU A 729 55.88 -6.30 2.61
CA GLU A 729 55.04 -5.65 1.60
C GLU A 729 53.94 -6.62 1.07
N PRO A 730 52.69 -6.17 0.83
CA PRO A 730 51.57 -7.04 0.42
C PRO A 730 51.83 -7.91 -0.83
N ALA A 731 52.37 -7.37 -1.91
CA ALA A 731 52.58 -8.10 -3.17
C ALA A 731 53.65 -9.19 -3.03
N GLY A 732 54.77 -8.88 -2.35
CA GLY A 732 55.80 -9.85 -1.98
C GLY A 732 55.26 -10.97 -1.08
N ARG A 733 54.36 -10.65 -0.14
CA ARG A 733 53.67 -11.65 0.69
C ARG A 733 52.73 -12.53 -0.15
N ALA A 734 51.90 -11.95 -1.01
CA ALA A 734 50.97 -12.67 -1.87
C ALA A 734 51.67 -13.65 -2.81
N VAL A 735 52.75 -13.22 -3.47
CA VAL A 735 53.61 -14.07 -4.32
C VAL A 735 54.21 -15.25 -3.53
N ARG A 736 54.72 -15.00 -2.32
CA ARG A 736 55.36 -16.04 -1.49
C ARG A 736 54.35 -17.04 -0.91
N THR A 737 53.18 -16.58 -0.47
CA THR A 737 52.17 -17.44 0.18
C THR A 737 51.19 -18.09 -0.80
N ARG A 738 51.09 -17.57 -2.04
CA ARG A 738 50.06 -17.91 -3.02
C ARG A 738 48.64 -17.75 -2.47
N ARG A 739 48.42 -16.69 -1.68
CA ARG A 739 47.10 -16.28 -1.17
C ARG A 739 46.94 -14.76 -1.27
N PRO A 740 45.70 -14.25 -1.35
CA PRO A 740 45.41 -12.83 -1.17
C PRO A 740 45.97 -12.29 0.15
N VAL A 741 46.36 -11.02 0.15
CA VAL A 741 46.87 -10.31 1.33
C VAL A 741 46.26 -8.89 1.34
N ALA A 742 45.31 -8.66 2.24
CA ALA A 742 44.75 -7.34 2.52
C ALA A 742 45.47 -6.66 3.70
N VAL A 743 45.40 -5.33 3.75
CA VAL A 743 45.73 -4.46 4.89
C VAL A 743 44.74 -3.30 4.86
N ASP A 744 43.76 -3.35 5.74
CA ASP A 744 42.59 -2.44 5.73
C ASP A 744 42.96 -1.03 6.22
N ASN A 745 43.94 -0.95 7.14
CA ASN A 745 44.59 0.29 7.54
C ASN A 745 46.13 0.13 7.58
N VAL A 746 46.83 0.83 6.71
CA VAL A 746 48.30 0.88 6.66
C VAL A 746 48.89 1.53 7.93
N ALA A 747 48.13 2.40 8.60
CA ALA A 747 48.57 3.14 9.79
C ALA A 747 48.61 2.31 11.09
N ASP A 748 47.92 1.17 11.18
CA ASP A 748 47.83 0.40 12.43
C ASP A 748 49.17 -0.23 12.88
N SER A 749 50.13 -0.39 11.96
CA SER A 749 51.45 -0.98 12.24
C SER A 749 52.59 -0.31 11.45
N VAL A 750 52.69 1.02 11.43
CA VAL A 750 53.71 1.76 10.62
C VAL A 750 55.16 1.29 10.83
N GLY A 751 55.49 0.74 12.00
CA GLY A 751 56.82 0.18 12.29
C GLY A 751 57.18 -1.09 11.50
N ASP A 752 56.18 -1.82 10.98
CA ASP A 752 56.36 -3.12 10.31
C ASP A 752 56.73 -2.93 8.82
N GLY A 753 57.98 -2.53 8.60
CA GLY A 753 58.61 -2.43 7.27
C GLY A 753 58.45 -1.06 6.60
N THR A 754 59.48 -0.66 5.85
CA THR A 754 59.59 0.69 5.26
C THR A 754 58.45 1.04 4.30
N TRP A 755 57.87 0.03 3.62
CA TRP A 755 56.81 0.21 2.63
C TRP A 755 55.58 0.94 3.20
N ARG A 756 55.26 0.80 4.49
CA ARG A 756 54.13 1.49 5.13
C ARG A 756 54.35 3.00 5.23
N THR A 757 55.57 3.41 5.56
CA THR A 757 55.96 4.83 5.57
C THR A 757 55.94 5.41 4.15
N ASP A 758 56.42 4.66 3.16
CA ASP A 758 56.35 5.05 1.75
C ASP A 758 54.89 5.13 1.23
N ALA A 759 54.01 4.22 1.62
CA ALA A 759 52.60 4.25 1.28
C ALA A 759 51.87 5.46 1.90
N LEU A 760 52.00 5.67 3.21
CA LEU A 760 51.35 6.77 3.93
C LEU A 760 51.87 8.16 3.52
N SER A 761 53.17 8.29 3.20
CA SER A 761 53.73 9.53 2.61
C SER A 761 53.19 9.86 1.21
N ARG A 762 52.51 8.90 0.57
CA ARG A 762 51.78 9.03 -0.69
C ARG A 762 50.26 8.91 -0.50
N SER A 763 49.78 9.02 0.74
CA SER A 763 48.38 8.94 1.17
C SER A 763 47.66 7.60 0.94
N PHE A 764 48.35 6.52 0.58
CA PHE A 764 47.71 5.20 0.51
C PHE A 764 47.45 4.67 1.92
N GLN A 765 46.17 4.49 2.28
CA GLN A 765 45.73 4.06 3.61
C GLN A 765 45.20 2.63 3.66
N SER A 766 44.81 2.03 2.52
CA SER A 766 44.47 0.60 2.42
C SER A 766 45.11 -0.04 1.19
N VAL A 767 45.35 -1.36 1.24
CA VAL A 767 45.97 -2.10 0.13
C VAL A 767 45.55 -3.58 0.13
N ILE A 768 45.31 -4.13 -1.07
CA ILE A 768 45.18 -5.58 -1.28
C ILE A 768 46.09 -6.05 -2.41
N SER A 769 46.70 -7.23 -2.24
CA SER A 769 47.44 -7.93 -3.28
C SER A 769 46.92 -9.35 -3.48
N VAL A 770 46.65 -9.72 -4.73
CA VAL A 770 46.13 -11.03 -5.15
C VAL A 770 47.14 -11.70 -6.10
N PRO A 771 47.62 -12.93 -5.81
CA PRO A 771 48.53 -13.64 -6.69
C PRO A 771 47.76 -14.28 -7.85
N LEU A 772 48.26 -14.11 -9.07
CA LEU A 772 47.63 -14.64 -10.28
C LEU A 772 48.13 -16.08 -10.51
N VAL A 773 47.37 -17.07 -10.05
CA VAL A 773 47.75 -18.49 -10.07
C VAL A 773 46.78 -19.30 -10.92
N TYR A 774 47.30 -20.15 -11.80
CA TYR A 774 46.50 -21.15 -12.52
C TYR A 774 47.29 -22.44 -12.69
N ASP A 775 46.64 -23.60 -12.51
CA ASP A 775 47.25 -24.94 -12.56
C ASP A 775 48.61 -25.03 -11.81
N GLY A 776 48.68 -24.46 -10.60
CA GLY A 776 49.89 -24.43 -9.78
C GLY A 776 51.02 -23.50 -10.27
N HIS A 777 50.87 -22.84 -11.41
CA HIS A 777 51.80 -21.86 -11.98
C HIS A 777 51.43 -20.44 -11.55
N LEU A 778 52.43 -19.61 -11.24
CA LEU A 778 52.25 -18.21 -10.85
C LEU A 778 52.59 -17.30 -12.04
N TYR A 779 51.62 -16.56 -12.54
CA TYR A 779 51.72 -15.69 -13.72
C TYR A 779 52.08 -14.25 -13.35
N GLY A 780 51.79 -13.85 -12.11
CA GLY A 780 52.06 -12.52 -11.59
C GLY A 780 51.36 -12.25 -10.25
N VAL A 781 51.24 -10.98 -9.90
CA VAL A 781 50.45 -10.47 -8.77
C VAL A 781 49.77 -9.18 -9.19
N LEU A 782 48.48 -9.05 -8.87
CA LEU A 782 47.71 -7.82 -8.96
C LEU A 782 47.71 -7.14 -7.59
N SER A 783 47.87 -5.82 -7.54
CA SER A 783 47.76 -5.04 -6.29
C SER A 783 46.97 -3.76 -6.52
N ALA A 784 46.09 -3.43 -5.58
CA ALA A 784 45.22 -2.24 -5.58
C ALA A 784 45.37 -1.48 -4.25
N TYR A 785 45.32 -0.16 -4.31
CA TYR A 785 45.60 0.77 -3.20
C TYR A 785 44.50 1.83 -3.09
N GLY A 786 43.94 1.99 -1.88
CA GLY A 786 42.94 3.01 -1.56
C GLY A 786 43.54 4.17 -0.78
N ASP A 787 43.08 5.39 -1.05
CA ASP A 787 43.47 6.60 -0.31
C ASP A 787 42.82 6.67 1.08
N ASP A 788 41.79 5.87 1.35
CA ASP A 788 41.07 5.78 2.64
C ASP A 788 41.24 4.41 3.33
N PRO A 789 41.16 4.36 4.68
CA PRO A 789 41.19 3.10 5.43
C PRO A 789 39.87 2.35 5.29
N ASN A 790 39.92 1.03 5.08
CA ASN A 790 38.77 0.17 4.76
C ASN A 790 38.05 0.55 3.45
N ALA A 791 38.73 1.22 2.51
CA ALA A 791 38.21 1.40 1.16
C ALA A 791 38.13 0.05 0.39
N LEU A 792 39.06 -0.86 0.67
CA LEU A 792 39.19 -2.18 0.04
C LEU A 792 38.73 -3.28 1.03
N ASP A 793 37.43 -3.31 1.35
CA ASP A 793 36.83 -4.19 2.37
C ASP A 793 36.57 -5.64 1.92
N ASP A 794 36.17 -6.52 2.84
CA ASP A 794 35.97 -7.96 2.61
C ASP A 794 35.22 -8.33 1.31
N PRO A 795 34.09 -7.68 0.91
CA PRO A 795 33.42 -7.97 -0.37
C PRO A 795 34.30 -7.64 -1.58
N PHE A 796 34.94 -6.47 -1.58
CA PHE A 796 35.86 -6.04 -2.65
C PHE A 796 37.08 -6.97 -2.72
N GLY A 797 37.63 -7.33 -1.57
CA GLY A 797 38.78 -8.23 -1.45
C GLY A 797 38.47 -9.66 -1.89
N SER A 798 37.28 -10.17 -1.60
CA SER A 798 36.82 -11.47 -2.10
C SER A 798 36.66 -11.46 -3.62
N VAL A 799 36.03 -10.42 -4.19
CA VAL A 799 35.88 -10.32 -5.65
C VAL A 799 37.24 -10.26 -6.36
N LEU A 800 38.20 -9.48 -5.85
CA LEU A 800 39.55 -9.47 -6.43
C LEU A 800 40.27 -10.82 -6.28
N ALA A 801 40.03 -11.56 -5.19
CA ALA A 801 40.58 -12.90 -5.01
C ALA A 801 40.01 -13.89 -6.04
N ASP A 802 38.69 -13.94 -6.21
CA ASP A 802 37.99 -14.81 -7.16
C ASP A 802 38.40 -14.49 -8.62
N LEU A 803 38.58 -13.20 -8.94
CA LEU A 803 39.08 -12.75 -10.24
C LEU A 803 40.53 -13.17 -10.49
N GLY A 804 41.37 -13.32 -9.46
CA GLY A 804 42.79 -13.65 -9.60
C GLY A 804 43.04 -14.94 -10.39
N ASP A 805 42.23 -15.97 -10.14
CA ASP A 805 42.28 -17.25 -10.85
C ASP A 805 41.76 -17.12 -12.29
N SER A 806 40.67 -16.38 -12.51
CA SER A 806 40.11 -16.10 -13.84
C SER A 806 41.07 -15.30 -14.74
N ILE A 807 41.74 -14.29 -14.17
CA ILE A 807 42.79 -13.51 -14.85
C ILE A 807 43.96 -14.42 -15.24
N ALA A 808 44.42 -15.28 -14.32
CA ALA A 808 45.51 -16.21 -14.57
C ALA A 808 45.16 -17.25 -15.67
N TYR A 809 43.95 -17.79 -15.65
CA TYR A 809 43.40 -18.66 -16.69
C TYR A 809 43.41 -17.98 -18.07
N THR A 810 42.87 -16.77 -18.19
CA THR A 810 42.81 -16.08 -19.50
C THR A 810 44.21 -15.71 -20.02
N ILE A 811 45.13 -15.30 -19.13
CA ILE A 811 46.54 -15.07 -19.50
C ILE A 811 47.17 -16.36 -20.05
N ASP A 812 46.90 -17.52 -19.45
CA ASP A 812 47.41 -18.80 -19.93
C ASP A 812 46.78 -19.22 -21.26
N ALA A 813 45.46 -19.08 -21.41
CA ALA A 813 44.75 -19.36 -22.66
C ALA A 813 45.30 -18.53 -23.83
N ILE A 814 45.59 -17.24 -23.62
CA ILE A 814 46.21 -16.37 -24.63
C ILE A 814 47.66 -16.79 -24.92
N LYS A 815 48.46 -17.18 -23.91
CA LYS A 815 49.81 -17.72 -24.14
C LYS A 815 49.76 -18.97 -25.02
N ARG A 816 48.81 -19.89 -24.77
CA ARG A 816 48.57 -21.08 -25.63
C ARG A 816 48.12 -20.69 -27.05
N LYS A 817 47.17 -19.76 -27.19
CA LYS A 817 46.65 -19.25 -28.48
C LYS A 817 47.79 -18.67 -29.34
N ASN A 818 48.65 -17.84 -28.77
CA ASN A 818 49.71 -17.17 -29.53
C ASN A 818 50.84 -18.14 -29.93
N ALA A 819 51.21 -19.08 -29.06
CA ALA A 819 52.16 -20.16 -29.39
C ALA A 819 51.67 -21.11 -30.51
N LEU A 820 50.37 -21.08 -30.85
CA LEU A 820 49.79 -21.81 -31.99
C LEU A 820 49.70 -20.97 -33.28
N LEU A 821 49.86 -19.65 -33.21
CA LEU A 821 49.71 -18.72 -34.35
C LEU A 821 51.05 -18.28 -34.96
N GLU A 822 52.15 -18.35 -34.21
CA GLU A 822 53.48 -18.00 -34.71
C GLU A 822 54.11 -19.17 -35.50
N GLU A 823 53.93 -19.19 -36.83
CA GLU A 823 54.38 -20.24 -37.77
C GLU A 823 55.92 -20.45 -37.89
N ARG A 824 56.72 -19.98 -36.93
CA ARG A 824 58.19 -20.07 -36.92
C ARG A 824 58.67 -21.02 -35.84
N VAL A 825 59.38 -22.06 -36.24
CA VAL A 825 60.01 -23.02 -35.31
C VAL A 825 61.49 -22.68 -35.18
N THR A 826 61.97 -22.64 -33.94
CA THR A 826 63.41 -22.55 -33.66
C THR A 826 64.00 -23.96 -33.59
N GLU A 827 64.73 -24.36 -34.61
CA GLU A 827 65.55 -25.57 -34.58
C GLU A 827 66.77 -25.32 -33.68
N VAL A 828 67.03 -26.21 -32.72
CA VAL A 828 68.24 -26.21 -31.90
C VAL A 828 68.93 -27.56 -31.99
N GLU A 829 70.20 -27.52 -32.39
CA GLU A 829 71.11 -28.66 -32.41
C GLU A 829 71.85 -28.69 -31.07
N LEU A 830 71.63 -29.76 -30.30
CA LEU A 830 72.23 -30.03 -29.00
C LEU A 830 73.23 -31.17 -29.11
N GLU A 831 74.29 -31.10 -28.31
CA GLU A 831 75.24 -32.19 -28.08
C GLU A 831 75.03 -32.71 -26.66
N LEU A 832 74.78 -34.00 -26.51
CA LEU A 832 74.63 -34.64 -25.21
C LEU A 832 75.98 -35.15 -24.72
N GLU A 833 76.26 -34.95 -23.44
CA GLU A 833 77.29 -35.70 -22.73
C GLU A 833 76.74 -37.11 -22.41
N ALA A 834 77.59 -38.12 -22.33
CA ALA A 834 77.25 -39.55 -22.47
C ALA A 834 76.41 -40.19 -21.31
N GLU A 835 75.70 -39.39 -20.52
CA GLU A 835 74.88 -39.85 -19.38
C GLU A 835 73.52 -40.44 -19.81
N SER A 836 73.01 -40.03 -20.98
CA SER A 836 71.73 -40.50 -21.54
C SER A 836 71.72 -42.02 -21.80
N PRO A 837 70.63 -42.75 -21.48
CA PRO A 837 70.57 -44.20 -21.71
C PRO A 837 70.80 -44.62 -23.17
N LEU A 838 70.29 -43.85 -24.13
CA LEU A 838 70.44 -44.15 -25.57
C LEU A 838 71.88 -43.91 -26.08
N CYS A 839 72.61 -42.98 -25.46
CA CYS A 839 74.03 -42.77 -25.74
C CYS A 839 74.84 -43.99 -25.29
N ARG A 840 74.61 -44.43 -24.04
CA ARG A 840 75.21 -45.65 -23.47
C ARG A 840 74.85 -46.92 -24.24
N PHE A 841 73.72 -46.95 -24.95
CA PHE A 841 73.34 -48.05 -25.84
C PHE A 841 74.19 -48.05 -27.13
N ALA A 842 74.42 -46.89 -27.74
CA ALA A 842 75.31 -46.75 -28.90
C ALA A 842 76.76 -47.13 -28.55
N ASP A 843 77.31 -46.56 -27.48
CA ASP A 843 78.66 -46.83 -26.99
C ASP A 843 78.90 -48.31 -26.69
N ARG A 844 77.86 -49.01 -26.20
CA ARG A 844 77.92 -50.43 -25.86
C ARG A 844 77.89 -51.35 -27.08
N LEU A 845 77.35 -50.89 -28.20
CA LEU A 845 77.21 -51.65 -29.45
C LEU A 845 78.29 -51.35 -30.49
N ASP A 846 79.04 -50.25 -30.37
CA ASP A 846 80.01 -49.79 -31.38
C ASP A 846 79.31 -49.58 -32.75
N ARG A 847 78.19 -48.84 -32.71
CA ARG A 847 77.23 -48.67 -33.80
C ARG A 847 76.60 -47.28 -33.81
N ARG A 848 76.26 -46.81 -35.01
CA ARG A 848 75.39 -45.64 -35.19
C ARG A 848 73.98 -46.01 -34.79
N VAL A 849 73.44 -45.29 -33.81
CA VAL A 849 72.05 -45.41 -33.33
C VAL A 849 71.30 -44.14 -33.72
N ALA A 850 70.29 -44.26 -34.56
CA ALA A 850 69.40 -43.16 -34.93
C ALA A 850 67.98 -43.39 -34.37
N PHE A 851 67.28 -42.29 -34.09
CA PHE A 851 65.99 -42.29 -33.40
C PHE A 851 64.81 -42.06 -34.37
N GLU A 852 63.96 -43.08 -34.52
CA GLU A 852 62.78 -43.05 -35.41
C GLU A 852 61.51 -42.54 -34.70
N GLY A 853 61.50 -42.56 -33.36
CA GLY A 853 60.39 -42.03 -32.55
C GLY A 853 60.22 -42.71 -31.20
N ALA A 854 59.39 -42.14 -30.33
CA ALA A 854 59.03 -42.75 -29.05
C ALA A 854 57.55 -42.58 -28.68
N THR A 855 57.02 -43.56 -27.95
CA THR A 855 55.71 -43.54 -27.27
C THR A 855 55.95 -43.51 -25.77
N LEU A 856 55.34 -42.57 -25.07
CA LEU A 856 55.36 -42.53 -23.60
C LEU A 856 54.38 -43.57 -23.05
N GLN A 857 54.73 -44.23 -21.95
CA GLN A 857 53.84 -45.16 -21.23
C GLN A 857 53.37 -44.55 -19.90
N ASP A 858 52.20 -44.98 -19.41
CA ASP A 858 51.57 -44.47 -18.18
C ASP A 858 52.40 -44.77 -16.91
N ASP A 859 53.28 -45.78 -16.96
CA ASP A 859 54.23 -46.10 -15.89
C ASP A 859 55.42 -45.13 -15.81
N GLY A 860 55.52 -44.21 -16.77
CA GLY A 860 56.59 -43.23 -16.87
C GLY A 860 57.82 -43.70 -17.66
N SER A 861 57.81 -44.88 -18.28
CA SER A 861 58.81 -45.28 -19.27
C SER A 861 58.52 -44.73 -20.66
N ALA A 862 59.45 -44.89 -21.60
CA ALA A 862 59.26 -44.57 -23.01
C ALA A 862 59.65 -45.75 -23.91
N LEU A 863 58.72 -46.24 -24.73
CA LEU A 863 59.01 -47.15 -25.83
C LEU A 863 59.62 -46.36 -26.98
N ALA A 864 60.94 -46.44 -27.14
CA ALA A 864 61.68 -45.82 -28.24
C ALA A 864 61.90 -46.81 -29.38
N PHE A 865 61.85 -46.33 -30.62
CA PHE A 865 62.21 -47.06 -31.83
C PHE A 865 63.54 -46.47 -32.34
N VAL A 866 64.54 -47.32 -32.54
CA VAL A 866 65.87 -46.92 -33.02
C VAL A 866 66.35 -47.79 -34.17
N SER A 867 67.00 -47.16 -35.14
CA SER A 867 67.68 -47.77 -36.27
C SER A 867 69.17 -47.96 -35.95
N LEU A 868 69.70 -49.16 -36.23
CA LEU A 868 71.11 -49.52 -36.01
C LEU A 868 71.84 -49.68 -37.34
N GLU A 869 72.94 -48.94 -37.51
CA GLU A 869 73.80 -48.98 -38.70
C GLU A 869 75.28 -49.19 -38.31
N PRO A 870 76.04 -50.08 -39.00
CA PRO A 870 75.56 -51.19 -39.83
C PRO A 870 74.66 -52.18 -39.07
N PRO A 871 73.86 -53.00 -39.77
CA PRO A 871 72.98 -53.99 -39.13
C PRO A 871 73.75 -54.99 -38.26
N ILE A 872 73.02 -55.60 -37.32
CA ILE A 872 73.52 -56.51 -36.29
C ILE A 872 72.56 -57.69 -36.14
N ASP A 873 73.09 -58.91 -35.95
CA ASP A 873 72.26 -60.09 -35.68
C ASP A 873 71.48 -59.86 -34.37
N GLY A 874 70.18 -60.12 -34.39
CA GLY A 874 69.31 -59.96 -33.21
C GLY A 874 69.72 -60.82 -32.00
N ALA A 875 70.59 -61.82 -32.19
CA ALA A 875 71.19 -62.59 -31.12
C ALA A 875 72.33 -61.87 -30.36
N ASP A 876 72.96 -60.85 -30.95
CA ASP A 876 74.09 -60.10 -30.35
C ASP A 876 73.64 -58.84 -29.58
N ILE A 877 72.33 -58.50 -29.60
CA ILE A 877 71.76 -57.37 -28.86
C ILE A 877 71.48 -57.78 -27.41
N ASP A 878 72.50 -57.63 -26.56
CA ASP A 878 72.46 -57.98 -25.13
C ASP A 878 71.54 -57.04 -24.30
N ALA A 879 70.84 -57.61 -23.33
CA ALA A 879 69.54 -57.11 -22.86
C ALA A 879 69.58 -56.23 -21.59
N SER A 880 70.71 -55.58 -21.28
CA SER A 880 70.77 -54.63 -20.16
C SER A 880 71.83 -53.54 -20.36
N VAL A 881 71.35 -52.33 -20.65
CA VAL A 881 72.07 -51.07 -20.44
C VAL A 881 71.29 -50.31 -19.37
N ASP A 882 71.97 -49.74 -18.38
CA ASP A 882 71.29 -49.07 -17.26
C ASP A 882 70.35 -47.94 -17.74
N GLY A 883 69.04 -48.13 -17.50
CA GLY A 883 67.96 -47.27 -18.01
C GLY A 883 67.31 -47.72 -19.32
N ILE A 884 67.65 -48.90 -19.86
CA ILE A 884 67.03 -49.56 -21.02
C ILE A 884 66.77 -51.04 -20.71
N ASP A 885 65.51 -51.43 -20.85
CA ASP A 885 65.00 -52.79 -20.63
C ASP A 885 64.40 -53.37 -21.93
N ASP A 886 64.38 -54.71 -22.02
CA ASP A 886 63.73 -55.50 -23.09
C ASP A 886 63.93 -54.98 -24.54
N PRO A 887 65.16 -55.01 -25.10
CA PRO A 887 65.36 -54.71 -26.52
C PRO A 887 64.72 -55.78 -27.42
N VAL A 888 63.82 -55.37 -28.31
CA VAL A 888 63.11 -56.25 -29.25
C VAL A 888 63.37 -55.82 -30.69
N VAL A 889 64.00 -56.69 -31.49
CA VAL A 889 64.17 -56.47 -32.93
C VAL A 889 62.81 -56.55 -33.62
N LEU A 890 62.47 -55.54 -34.42
CA LEU A 890 61.22 -55.46 -35.18
C LEU A 890 61.39 -55.85 -36.65
N THR A 891 62.49 -55.40 -37.24
CA THR A 891 62.84 -55.64 -38.64
C THR A 891 64.37 -55.71 -38.72
N ASP A 892 64.89 -56.72 -39.41
CA ASP A 892 66.31 -56.77 -39.79
C ASP A 892 66.41 -56.70 -41.32
N SER A 893 67.38 -55.95 -41.84
CA SER A 893 67.50 -55.65 -43.27
C SER A 893 68.95 -55.47 -43.69
N ASP A 894 69.22 -55.65 -44.99
CA ASP A 894 70.56 -55.50 -45.60
C ASP A 894 71.24 -54.11 -45.37
N GLN A 895 70.51 -53.12 -44.83
CA GLN A 895 71.01 -51.75 -44.61
C GLN A 895 70.98 -51.31 -43.13
N GLN A 896 70.00 -51.77 -42.34
CA GLN A 896 69.82 -51.38 -40.94
C GLN A 896 68.98 -52.41 -40.15
N THR A 897 69.20 -52.49 -38.83
CA THR A 897 68.38 -53.30 -37.92
C THR A 897 67.52 -52.36 -37.05
N LEU A 898 66.19 -52.52 -37.07
CA LEU A 898 65.25 -51.70 -36.30
C LEU A 898 64.91 -52.37 -34.98
N VAL A 899 65.10 -51.65 -33.87
CA VAL A 899 64.94 -52.15 -32.50
C VAL A 899 63.97 -51.28 -31.70
N GLN A 900 63.08 -51.92 -30.96
CA GLN A 900 62.21 -51.31 -29.96
C GLN A 900 62.87 -51.45 -28.57
N LEU A 901 62.97 -50.35 -27.82
CA LEU A 901 63.62 -50.28 -26.50
C LEU A 901 62.63 -49.74 -25.46
N ARG A 902 62.53 -50.33 -24.26
CA ARG A 902 61.85 -49.67 -23.13
C ARG A 902 62.88 -48.84 -22.36
N VAL A 903 62.87 -47.52 -22.57
CA VAL A 903 63.71 -46.58 -21.83
C VAL A 903 63.04 -46.25 -20.49
N THR A 904 63.64 -46.74 -19.40
CA THR A 904 63.24 -46.46 -18.01
C THR A 904 64.06 -45.34 -17.36
N GLY A 905 65.21 -45.00 -17.94
CA GLY A 905 66.04 -43.85 -17.54
C GLY A 905 65.54 -42.49 -18.07
N PRO A 906 66.29 -41.39 -17.82
CA PRO A 906 65.93 -40.04 -18.25
C PRO A 906 65.97 -39.91 -19.78
N PHE A 907 64.81 -40.02 -20.43
CA PHE A 907 64.68 -39.91 -21.89
C PHE A 907 64.47 -38.45 -22.35
N LEU A 908 65.42 -37.93 -23.14
CA LEU A 908 65.39 -36.55 -23.68
C LEU A 908 64.05 -36.19 -24.34
N GLY A 909 63.48 -37.09 -25.14
CA GLY A 909 62.24 -36.84 -25.87
C GLY A 909 61.03 -36.58 -24.96
N ARG A 910 60.98 -37.17 -23.76
CA ARG A 910 59.97 -36.78 -22.75
C ARG A 910 60.29 -35.43 -22.14
N ILE A 911 61.56 -35.18 -21.80
CA ILE A 911 61.96 -33.95 -21.10
C ILE A 911 61.70 -32.70 -21.95
N VAL A 912 61.87 -32.76 -23.27
CA VAL A 912 61.50 -31.64 -24.16
C VAL A 912 59.98 -31.54 -24.35
N ALA A 913 59.27 -32.67 -24.47
CA ALA A 913 57.82 -32.71 -24.64
C ALA A 913 57.06 -32.16 -23.43
N ASP A 914 57.54 -32.43 -22.21
CA ASP A 914 57.02 -31.87 -20.96
C ASP A 914 57.10 -30.33 -20.91
N HIS A 915 57.97 -29.71 -21.72
CA HIS A 915 58.10 -28.25 -21.89
C HIS A 915 57.51 -27.75 -23.23
N GLY A 916 56.77 -28.60 -23.96
CA GLY A 916 56.15 -28.24 -25.24
C GLY A 916 57.07 -28.24 -26.47
N ALA A 917 58.35 -28.59 -26.33
CA ALA A 917 59.28 -28.72 -27.45
C ALA A 917 59.28 -30.16 -28.01
N THR A 918 59.56 -30.31 -29.32
CA THR A 918 59.55 -31.61 -29.99
C THR A 918 60.96 -32.08 -30.34
N LEU A 919 61.35 -33.28 -29.86
CA LEU A 919 62.54 -33.97 -30.35
C LEU A 919 62.29 -34.42 -31.80
N ARG A 920 63.06 -33.86 -32.74
CA ARG A 920 62.95 -34.13 -34.18
C ARG A 920 63.85 -35.30 -34.59
N GLU A 921 65.07 -35.31 -34.09
CA GLU A 921 66.12 -36.27 -34.44
C GLU A 921 67.03 -36.48 -33.22
N LEU A 922 67.54 -37.69 -33.04
CA LEU A 922 68.59 -38.02 -32.07
C LEU A 922 69.47 -39.09 -32.72
N VAL A 923 70.77 -38.81 -32.84
CA VAL A 923 71.78 -39.71 -33.41
C VAL A 923 72.94 -39.82 -32.43
N SER A 924 73.46 -41.03 -32.26
CA SER A 924 74.72 -41.30 -31.57
C SER A 924 75.62 -42.13 -32.48
N ASP A 925 76.81 -41.63 -32.75
CA ASP A 925 77.86 -42.31 -33.52
C ASP A 925 79.26 -41.87 -33.05
N ASP A 926 80.31 -42.37 -33.69
CA ASP A 926 81.73 -42.07 -33.43
C ASP A 926 82.06 -40.56 -33.35
N SER A 927 81.20 -39.68 -33.89
CA SER A 927 81.37 -38.22 -33.86
C SER A 927 80.68 -37.51 -32.70
N GLY A 928 79.96 -38.25 -31.84
CA GLY A 928 79.28 -37.77 -30.64
C GLY A 928 77.77 -38.03 -30.64
N HIS A 929 77.10 -37.51 -29.60
CA HIS A 929 75.65 -37.67 -29.41
C HIS A 929 74.92 -36.36 -29.74
N ARG A 930 74.18 -36.32 -30.85
CA ARG A 930 73.49 -35.11 -31.32
C ARG A 930 71.98 -35.27 -31.26
N ALA A 931 71.30 -34.23 -30.79
CA ALA A 931 69.85 -34.13 -30.85
C ALA A 931 69.42 -32.84 -31.57
N VAL A 932 68.40 -32.94 -32.41
CA VAL A 932 67.72 -31.78 -33.00
C VAL A 932 66.37 -31.61 -32.31
N VAL A 933 66.19 -30.47 -31.65
CA VAL A 933 64.97 -30.13 -30.92
C VAL A 933 64.32 -28.93 -31.61
N ASP A 934 63.09 -29.11 -32.03
CA ASP A 934 62.25 -28.06 -32.62
C ASP A 934 61.44 -27.41 -31.49
N LEU A 935 61.70 -26.12 -31.22
CA LEU A 935 60.96 -25.32 -30.24
C LEU A 935 59.88 -24.49 -30.94
N PRO A 936 58.60 -24.56 -30.49
CA PRO A 936 57.58 -23.58 -30.87
C PRO A 936 57.99 -22.16 -30.48
N ALA A 937 57.46 -21.16 -31.20
CA ALA A 937 57.62 -19.77 -30.81
C ALA A 937 56.93 -19.48 -29.45
N GLY A 938 57.41 -18.43 -28.77
CA GLY A 938 57.08 -18.14 -27.37
C GLY A 938 57.80 -19.02 -26.33
N LEU A 939 58.37 -20.19 -26.69
CA LEU A 939 59.07 -21.06 -25.73
C LEU A 939 60.53 -20.63 -25.50
N GLU A 940 60.87 -20.26 -24.26
CA GLU A 940 62.24 -19.92 -23.90
C GLU A 940 63.17 -21.14 -23.89
N LEU A 941 64.17 -21.14 -24.79
CA LEU A 941 65.24 -22.13 -24.84
C LEU A 941 65.96 -22.32 -23.49
N ARG A 942 66.11 -21.26 -22.69
CA ARG A 942 66.71 -21.35 -21.34
C ARG A 942 65.89 -22.22 -20.40
N THR A 943 64.57 -22.19 -20.50
CA THR A 943 63.66 -23.03 -19.70
C THR A 943 63.81 -24.50 -20.10
N VAL A 944 63.83 -24.80 -21.40
CA VAL A 944 64.02 -26.16 -21.92
C VAL A 944 65.38 -26.73 -21.50
N LEU A 945 66.47 -25.98 -21.70
CA LEU A 945 67.82 -26.40 -21.27
C LEU A 945 67.88 -26.62 -19.75
N SER A 946 67.31 -25.71 -18.96
CA SER A 946 67.24 -25.85 -17.50
C SER A 946 66.43 -27.08 -17.06
N GLY A 947 65.37 -27.44 -17.79
CA GLY A 947 64.57 -28.64 -17.57
C GLY A 947 65.33 -29.93 -17.86
N ILE A 948 66.18 -29.93 -18.89
CA ILE A 948 67.07 -31.04 -19.25
C ILE A 948 68.13 -31.24 -18.15
N THR A 949 68.87 -30.19 -17.79
CA THR A 949 69.91 -30.26 -16.74
C THR A 949 69.33 -30.64 -15.37
N ARG A 950 68.16 -30.10 -14.99
CA ARG A 950 67.50 -30.42 -13.70
C ARG A 950 67.05 -31.88 -13.58
N ARG A 951 66.98 -32.63 -14.70
CA ARG A 951 66.66 -34.07 -14.73
C ARG A 951 67.88 -34.96 -14.95
N GLY A 952 69.10 -34.43 -14.82
CA GLY A 952 70.33 -35.22 -14.87
C GLY A 952 70.76 -35.62 -16.28
N LEU A 953 70.48 -34.79 -17.29
CA LEU A 953 71.12 -34.86 -18.60
C LEU A 953 71.97 -33.60 -18.82
N SER A 954 73.27 -33.80 -19.00
CA SER A 954 74.21 -32.74 -19.35
C SER A 954 74.21 -32.51 -20.87
N VAL A 955 73.92 -31.27 -21.30
CA VAL A 955 73.79 -30.91 -22.73
C VAL A 955 74.45 -29.57 -23.05
N SER A 956 75.09 -29.51 -24.22
CA SER A 956 75.66 -28.32 -24.84
C SER A 956 74.81 -27.92 -26.07
N MET A 957 74.91 -26.67 -26.53
CA MET A 957 74.22 -26.18 -27.73
C MET A 957 75.23 -25.97 -28.86
N VAL A 958 75.07 -26.74 -29.93
CA VAL A 958 75.93 -26.71 -31.14
C VAL A 958 75.47 -25.62 -32.10
N ALA A 959 74.16 -25.52 -32.36
CA ALA A 959 73.59 -24.55 -33.29
C ALA A 959 72.15 -24.17 -32.94
N ARG A 960 71.72 -23.00 -33.42
CA ARG A 960 70.32 -22.55 -33.41
C ARG A 960 69.98 -21.99 -34.80
N ARG A 961 68.84 -22.37 -35.37
CA ARG A 961 68.37 -21.93 -36.69
C ARG A 961 66.85 -21.68 -36.65
N ASP A 962 66.41 -20.44 -36.78
CA ASP A 962 64.97 -20.15 -36.89
C ASP A 962 64.49 -20.45 -38.33
N ARG A 963 63.52 -21.36 -38.50
CA ARG A 963 62.98 -21.74 -39.81
C ARG A 963 61.49 -21.37 -39.92
N PRO A 964 60.98 -21.01 -41.12
CA PRO A 964 59.55 -21.07 -41.38
C PRO A 964 59.09 -22.53 -41.32
N SER A 965 57.87 -22.77 -40.83
CA SER A 965 57.31 -24.12 -40.76
C SER A 965 57.01 -24.64 -42.17
N GLY A 966 57.88 -25.50 -42.70
CA GLY A 966 57.78 -25.98 -44.07
C GLY A 966 58.49 -27.31 -44.30
N ASP A 967 57.74 -28.41 -44.13
CA ASP A 967 57.31 -29.18 -45.30
C ASP A 967 55.95 -29.85 -45.04
N GLY A 968 55.34 -30.43 -46.05
CA GLY A 968 53.89 -30.69 -46.10
C GLY A 968 53.28 -31.71 -45.11
N ALA A 969 51.97 -31.53 -44.88
CA ALA A 969 51.02 -32.55 -44.40
C ALA A 969 51.16 -33.11 -42.97
N SER A 970 51.95 -32.50 -42.08
CA SER A 970 51.79 -32.75 -40.64
C SER A 970 50.48 -32.14 -40.13
N LEU A 971 49.55 -32.98 -39.65
CA LEU A 971 48.48 -32.53 -38.75
C LEU A 971 49.11 -31.78 -37.57
N GLY A 972 48.65 -30.56 -37.31
CA GLY A 972 49.19 -29.71 -36.24
C GLY A 972 49.12 -30.40 -34.87
N GLY A 973 50.04 -30.08 -33.97
CA GLY A 973 50.20 -30.76 -32.67
C GLY A 973 48.90 -31.08 -31.94
N PRO A 974 47.95 -30.13 -31.76
CA PRO A 974 46.66 -30.39 -31.14
C PRO A 974 45.77 -31.38 -31.92
N ALA A 975 45.69 -31.26 -33.25
CA ALA A 975 44.88 -32.17 -34.08
C ALA A 975 45.48 -33.57 -34.14
N ARG A 976 46.82 -33.68 -34.24
CA ARG A 976 47.55 -34.95 -34.15
C ARG A 976 47.36 -35.61 -32.78
N LYS A 977 47.37 -34.82 -31.69
CA LYS A 977 47.07 -35.31 -30.35
C LYS A 977 45.62 -35.80 -30.24
N ALA A 978 44.63 -35.00 -30.63
CA ALA A 978 43.21 -35.39 -30.60
C ALA A 978 42.91 -36.67 -31.42
N LEU A 979 43.60 -36.89 -32.54
CA LEU A 979 43.53 -38.14 -33.32
C LEU A 979 44.14 -39.35 -32.60
N LEU A 980 45.23 -39.15 -31.85
CA LEU A 980 45.91 -40.20 -31.09
C LEU A 980 45.19 -40.52 -29.78
N ASP A 981 44.66 -39.53 -29.07
CA ASP A 981 43.90 -39.67 -27.82
C ASP A 981 42.59 -40.46 -28.02
N GLN A 982 42.06 -40.52 -29.25
CA GLN A 982 40.94 -41.41 -29.60
C GLN A 982 41.35 -42.88 -29.69
N LEU A 983 42.63 -43.22 -29.84
CA LEU A 983 43.13 -44.60 -29.80
C LEU A 983 43.37 -45.03 -28.36
N THR A 984 43.05 -46.29 -28.01
CA THR A 984 43.51 -46.82 -26.72
C THR A 984 45.04 -47.03 -26.78
N ALA A 985 45.76 -46.95 -25.66
CA ALA A 985 47.22 -47.14 -25.63
C ALA A 985 47.67 -48.40 -26.40
N ARG A 986 47.01 -49.54 -26.20
CA ARG A 986 47.29 -50.80 -26.93
C ARG A 986 46.92 -50.78 -28.42
N GLN A 987 46.03 -49.89 -28.88
CA GLN A 987 45.79 -49.65 -30.31
C GLN A 987 46.89 -48.75 -30.91
N GLN A 988 47.28 -47.70 -30.20
CA GLN A 988 48.35 -46.79 -30.61
C GLN A 988 49.70 -47.52 -30.72
N GLU A 989 50.04 -48.32 -29.72
CA GLU A 989 51.21 -49.22 -29.70
C GLU A 989 51.24 -50.14 -30.93
N VAL A 990 50.20 -50.96 -31.12
CA VAL A 990 50.14 -51.94 -32.23
C VAL A 990 50.28 -51.26 -33.60
N VAL A 991 49.60 -50.13 -33.83
CA VAL A 991 49.69 -49.40 -35.10
C VAL A 991 51.05 -48.77 -35.30
N ARG A 992 51.68 -48.25 -34.24
CA ARG A 992 52.95 -47.55 -34.35
C ARG A 992 54.13 -48.50 -34.52
N THR A 993 54.13 -49.65 -33.82
CA THR A 993 55.09 -50.73 -34.09
C THR A 993 54.93 -51.24 -35.52
N ALA A 994 53.70 -51.42 -36.03
CA ALA A 994 53.46 -51.77 -37.42
C ALA A 994 53.88 -50.69 -38.45
N TYR A 995 53.78 -49.42 -38.07
CA TYR A 995 54.25 -48.30 -38.90
C TYR A 995 55.77 -48.32 -39.04
N HIS A 996 56.50 -48.33 -37.92
CA HIS A 996 57.97 -48.34 -37.96
C HIS A 996 58.52 -49.66 -38.53
N SER A 997 57.86 -50.81 -38.34
CA SER A 997 58.26 -52.09 -38.94
C SER A 997 57.90 -52.23 -40.45
N GLY A 998 57.52 -51.16 -41.15
CA GLY A 998 57.22 -51.19 -42.58
C GLY A 998 56.06 -52.10 -43.01
N PHE A 999 55.09 -52.41 -42.13
CA PHE A 999 53.92 -53.23 -42.48
C PHE A 999 52.93 -52.50 -43.41
N PHE A 1000 52.92 -51.17 -43.41
CA PHE A 1000 52.06 -50.36 -44.27
C PHE A 1000 52.70 -49.98 -45.62
N GLU A 1001 53.98 -50.28 -45.82
CA GLU A 1001 54.70 -49.96 -47.05
C GLU A 1001 54.36 -50.91 -48.21
N TRP A 1002 54.79 -50.54 -49.43
CA TRP A 1002 54.64 -51.38 -50.61
C TRP A 1002 55.93 -51.39 -51.48
N PRO A 1003 56.58 -52.55 -51.67
CA PRO A 1003 56.33 -53.83 -50.99
C PRO A 1003 56.53 -53.72 -49.47
N ARG A 1004 55.80 -54.53 -48.69
CA ARG A 1004 55.92 -54.55 -47.22
C ARG A 1004 57.29 -55.06 -46.79
N GLN A 1005 57.90 -54.42 -45.81
CA GLN A 1005 59.16 -54.89 -45.21
C GLN A 1005 58.93 -56.05 -44.24
N THR A 1006 57.83 -56.05 -43.48
CA THR A 1006 57.52 -57.09 -42.47
C THR A 1006 56.06 -57.58 -42.56
N THR A 1007 55.82 -58.85 -42.22
CA THR A 1007 54.47 -59.45 -42.25
C THR A 1007 53.67 -59.14 -40.99
N GLY A 1008 52.34 -59.11 -41.10
CA GLY A 1008 51.46 -58.93 -39.94
C GLY A 1008 51.46 -60.08 -38.93
N GLU A 1009 52.14 -61.19 -39.25
CA GLU A 1009 52.38 -62.31 -38.34
C GLU A 1009 53.63 -62.02 -37.49
N ALA A 1010 54.74 -61.63 -38.10
CA ALA A 1010 55.97 -61.26 -37.38
C ALA A 1010 55.77 -60.06 -36.43
N VAL A 1011 54.98 -59.04 -36.82
CA VAL A 1011 54.64 -57.91 -35.93
C VAL A 1011 53.66 -58.32 -34.81
N ALA A 1012 52.86 -59.36 -35.02
CA ALA A 1012 52.00 -59.90 -33.97
C ALA A 1012 52.82 -60.68 -32.92
N ASP A 1013 53.77 -61.49 -33.39
CA ASP A 1013 54.68 -62.27 -32.54
C ASP A 1013 55.58 -61.35 -31.68
N SER A 1014 56.17 -60.30 -32.26
CA SER A 1014 57.00 -59.34 -31.48
C SER A 1014 56.19 -58.56 -30.43
N LEU A 1015 54.90 -58.31 -30.69
CA LEU A 1015 53.97 -57.71 -29.73
C LEU A 1015 53.32 -58.73 -28.77
N SER A 1016 53.69 -60.02 -28.85
CA SER A 1016 53.13 -61.13 -28.06
C SER A 1016 51.59 -61.25 -28.16
N ILE A 1017 51.04 -61.08 -29.37
CA ILE A 1017 49.60 -61.19 -29.67
C ILE A 1017 49.36 -62.12 -30.85
N SER A 1018 48.16 -62.69 -30.95
CA SER A 1018 47.81 -63.50 -32.12
C SER A 1018 47.64 -62.62 -33.38
N PRO A 1019 48.01 -63.08 -34.59
CA PRO A 1019 47.83 -62.31 -35.82
C PRO A 1019 46.39 -61.83 -36.09
N PRO A 1020 45.32 -62.57 -35.73
CA PRO A 1020 43.95 -62.05 -35.79
C PRO A 1020 43.68 -60.87 -34.84
N ALA A 1021 44.34 -60.82 -33.67
CA ALA A 1021 44.25 -59.69 -32.76
C ALA A 1021 44.99 -58.48 -33.31
N PHE A 1022 46.21 -58.66 -33.85
CA PHE A 1022 46.96 -57.61 -34.55
C PHE A 1022 46.11 -56.92 -35.63
N HIS A 1023 45.56 -57.70 -36.57
CA HIS A 1023 44.70 -57.15 -37.63
C HIS A 1023 43.41 -56.49 -37.10
N LYS A 1024 42.88 -56.95 -35.97
CA LYS A 1024 41.71 -56.32 -35.31
C LYS A 1024 42.08 -54.97 -34.68
N HIS A 1025 43.26 -54.84 -34.06
CA HIS A 1025 43.75 -53.58 -33.51
C HIS A 1025 44.01 -52.56 -34.62
N VAL A 1026 44.73 -52.96 -35.68
CA VAL A 1026 45.00 -52.12 -36.86
C VAL A 1026 43.68 -51.62 -37.48
N ARG A 1027 42.75 -52.51 -37.85
CA ARG A 1027 41.44 -52.09 -38.42
C ARG A 1027 40.60 -51.23 -37.48
N SER A 1028 40.69 -51.44 -36.17
CA SER A 1028 39.95 -50.61 -35.21
C SER A 1028 40.54 -49.21 -35.08
N ALA A 1029 41.84 -49.03 -35.34
CA ALA A 1029 42.49 -47.73 -35.36
C ALA A 1029 42.30 -47.02 -36.70
N GLU A 1030 42.50 -47.73 -37.84
CA GLU A 1030 42.14 -47.25 -39.18
C GLU A 1030 40.72 -46.67 -39.20
N ARG A 1031 39.73 -47.44 -38.71
CA ARG A 1031 38.33 -47.00 -38.65
C ARG A 1031 38.13 -45.77 -37.76
N LYS A 1032 38.83 -45.66 -36.62
CA LYS A 1032 38.75 -44.48 -35.75
C LYS A 1032 39.29 -43.25 -36.47
N LEU A 1033 40.52 -43.33 -36.96
CA LEU A 1033 41.18 -42.22 -37.68
C LEU A 1033 40.38 -41.77 -38.90
N PHE A 1034 39.80 -42.70 -39.67
CA PHE A 1034 38.91 -42.35 -40.79
C PHE A 1034 37.60 -41.70 -40.33
N ALA A 1035 36.98 -42.16 -39.23
CA ALA A 1035 35.81 -41.50 -38.68
C ALA A 1035 36.13 -40.06 -38.27
N THR A 1036 37.21 -39.84 -37.51
CA THR A 1036 37.67 -38.50 -37.11
C THR A 1036 37.92 -37.56 -38.31
N LEU A 1037 38.40 -38.11 -39.43
CA LEU A 1037 38.81 -37.37 -40.63
C LEU A 1037 37.64 -37.10 -41.60
N PHE A 1038 36.60 -37.94 -41.63
CA PHE A 1038 35.43 -37.79 -42.51
C PHE A 1038 34.16 -37.27 -41.82
N GLU A 1039 33.99 -37.52 -40.52
CA GLU A 1039 32.81 -37.11 -39.73
C GLU A 1039 33.06 -35.78 -39.00
N GLY A 1040 34.33 -35.42 -38.79
CA GLY A 1040 34.76 -34.18 -38.14
C GLY A 1040 34.76 -34.26 -36.62
N VAL A 1041 35.50 -33.36 -35.97
CA VAL A 1041 35.49 -33.22 -34.50
C VAL A 1041 34.80 -31.91 -34.16
N THR A 1042 33.58 -32.00 -33.64
CA THR A 1042 33.02 -30.94 -32.80
C THR A 1042 33.80 -30.92 -31.49
N ILE A 1043 34.70 -29.94 -31.37
CA ILE A 1043 35.33 -29.60 -30.10
C ILE A 1043 34.33 -28.68 -29.36
N ASP A 1044 33.36 -29.30 -28.69
CA ASP A 1044 32.57 -28.61 -27.67
C ASP A 1044 33.46 -28.47 -26.41
N GLY A 1045 33.71 -27.23 -26.00
CA GLY A 1045 34.60 -26.86 -24.90
C GLY A 1045 34.69 -25.36 -24.72
#